data_AF-A0AA36J9P5-F1
#
_entry.id   AF-A0AA36J9P5-F1
#
_cell.length_a   1.000
_cell.length_b   1.000
_cell.length_c   1.000
_cell.angle_alpha   90.00
_cell.angle_beta   90.00
_cell.angle_gamma   90.00
#
_symmetry.space_group_name_H-M   'P 1'
#
loop_
_entity.id
_entity.type
_entity.pdbx_description
1 polymer ?
#
loop_
_entity_poly.entity_id
_entity_poly.type
_entity_poly.pdbx_seq_one_letter_code
_entity_poly.pdbx_strand_id
1 'polypeptide(L)'
;MYVPVLPSMGSPASPVSPVQLGRIQASLPASLPAQLPSLDASPKEPRPREPREVKEKVSPEHLELMKAHRELLQVLQTQATSHEELTRQHTELLKAHQALLASAVSPAPAPAAREAPAPLTPAPPPSNAPKGRHMRKAKSHYYVTNEVKLQLPSNPTLLDNTLLFLPERAVRDYNLEPNLDDKGDSEKYMWFGRVWELRALVDQMYQEKADAIRQRAEDLPESRKRELKLKMRDPAVRGKLKKLCARWKGSAFRRRCSFAVLDRLKYSHLRGTLIYAHGSGGCSWDNFRICRMIAGMGILVIAPDGFAYPKESAMGQMRHKALAPLHLGSDDVDYWANDLLYTSSAGGVFNYSTKAESVLKETQEYKDLYEKCYQLRRSELHFTIARLPAWVLSQGFFLGGTSEGAMTVARFDDQRYGEMIIGRFINSFSIEYCYFTPTPEAGLLGGQLDVPTLNIIGNKDQYFGAEDSIAKVVAEHGSGYGDKNLTGNGFNTMVRQGLENGLVCVLEDGVHSPCNTHDNFLRQLFNTFFSRAGSIWELHMIWEADPLLKSLVQLVEATDHRGKVTHLFVPKMVYPQRMTLREIETLRALHATDELDAAMKKEQTIIEAERGEIKEQLARCRTEAEKSPRAKASETKNFYAGDKLDSRKKWEDWVRLHSSQTRANSAQ
;
A
#
# COMPACT_ATOMS: atom_id res chain seq x y z
N MET A 1 -40.23 48.05 -11.76
CA MET A 1 -39.32 49.16 -12.12
C MET A 1 -37.95 48.57 -12.42
N TYR A 2 -37.45 48.89 -13.61
CA TYR A 2 -36.07 48.78 -14.11
C TYR A 2 -35.37 47.42 -14.24
N VAL A 3 -35.44 46.93 -15.48
CA VAL A 3 -34.51 46.05 -16.19
C VAL A 3 -33.56 46.95 -17.01
N PRO A 4 -32.25 46.67 -17.12
CA PRO A 4 -31.40 47.16 -18.22
C PRO A 4 -31.01 45.98 -19.13
N VAL A 5 -31.56 45.86 -20.35
CA VAL A 5 -31.11 46.44 -21.63
C VAL A 5 -29.70 46.00 -22.06
N LEU A 6 -29.69 45.09 -23.04
CA LEU A 6 -28.57 44.70 -23.91
C LEU A 6 -28.13 45.84 -24.84
N PRO A 7 -26.93 45.75 -25.45
CA PRO A 7 -26.73 46.21 -26.81
C PRO A 7 -26.37 45.03 -27.74
N SER A 8 -27.20 44.84 -28.77
CA SER A 8 -26.84 44.13 -29.99
C SER A 8 -26.08 45.07 -30.93
N MET A 9 -25.12 44.54 -31.69
CA MET A 9 -25.02 44.65 -33.16
C MET A 9 -23.58 44.34 -33.61
N GLY A 10 -23.45 43.51 -34.65
CA GLY A 10 -22.25 43.46 -35.48
C GLY A 10 -21.75 42.07 -35.85
N SER A 11 -22.42 41.39 -36.80
CA SER A 11 -21.73 40.53 -37.78
C SER A 11 -21.62 41.31 -39.10
N PRO A 12 -20.60 41.05 -39.95
CA PRO A 12 -20.82 40.04 -40.99
C PRO A 12 -19.60 39.21 -41.43
N ALA A 13 -19.93 38.00 -41.93
CA ALA A 13 -19.37 37.28 -43.09
C ALA A 13 -17.89 36.83 -43.12
N SER A 14 -17.65 35.52 -43.09
CA SER A 14 -17.53 34.68 -44.30
C SER A 14 -17.26 33.20 -43.98
N PRO A 15 -17.68 32.25 -44.83
CA PRO A 15 -17.68 30.81 -44.52
C PRO A 15 -16.41 30.11 -45.04
N VAL A 16 -15.86 29.21 -44.23
CA VAL A 16 -14.81 28.26 -44.65
C VAL A 16 -15.47 26.91 -44.95
N SER A 17 -15.16 26.39 -46.14
CA SER A 17 -15.67 25.15 -46.73
C SER A 17 -15.47 23.89 -45.87
N PRO A 18 -16.36 22.88 -46.00
CA PRO A 18 -16.18 21.58 -45.37
C PRO A 18 -15.17 20.73 -46.13
N VAL A 19 -14.18 20.21 -45.40
CA VAL A 19 -13.22 19.21 -45.87
C VAL A 19 -13.95 17.89 -46.12
N GLN A 20 -13.79 17.36 -47.33
CA GLN A 20 -14.28 16.05 -47.76
C GLN A 20 -13.60 14.92 -46.96
N LEU A 21 -14.38 14.20 -46.14
CA LEU A 21 -13.97 12.90 -45.60
C LEU A 21 -14.20 11.83 -46.67
N GLY A 22 -13.09 11.38 -47.26
CA GLY A 22 -13.05 10.25 -48.17
C GLY A 22 -13.47 8.95 -47.49
N ARG A 23 -14.49 8.30 -48.07
CA ARG A 23 -14.85 6.90 -47.80
C ARG A 23 -13.67 5.99 -48.15
N ILE A 24 -13.11 5.31 -47.16
CA ILE A 24 -12.29 4.12 -47.37
C ILE A 24 -13.20 2.91 -47.19
N GLN A 25 -13.59 2.29 -48.31
CA GLN A 25 -14.13 0.94 -48.34
C GLN A 25 -12.96 -0.03 -48.11
N ALA A 26 -12.96 -0.72 -46.97
CA ALA A 26 -12.10 -1.88 -46.74
C ALA A 26 -12.84 -3.15 -47.17
N SER A 27 -12.30 -3.79 -48.20
CA SER A 27 -12.67 -5.10 -48.71
C SER A 27 -12.30 -6.20 -47.71
N LEU A 28 -13.26 -7.06 -47.41
CA LEU A 28 -13.06 -8.35 -46.74
C LEU A 28 -12.50 -9.37 -47.74
N PRO A 29 -11.46 -10.15 -47.38
CA PRO A 29 -11.26 -11.46 -47.96
C PRO A 29 -11.77 -12.55 -47.01
N ALA A 30 -12.56 -13.43 -47.60
CA ALA A 30 -13.07 -14.66 -47.02
C ALA A 30 -11.98 -15.74 -46.87
N SER A 31 -12.37 -16.78 -46.13
CA SER A 31 -11.83 -18.15 -46.08
C SER A 31 -10.64 -18.44 -45.15
N LEU A 32 -10.96 -19.11 -44.03
CA LEU A 32 -10.09 -20.06 -43.34
C LEU A 32 -10.85 -21.37 -43.16
N PRO A 33 -10.27 -22.53 -43.49
CA PRO A 33 -10.94 -23.82 -43.41
C PRO A 33 -10.90 -24.42 -42.00
N ALA A 34 -11.93 -25.20 -41.73
CA ALA A 34 -12.11 -26.04 -40.57
C ALA A 34 -11.03 -27.14 -40.44
N GLN A 35 -10.66 -27.49 -39.20
CA GLN A 35 -10.63 -28.85 -38.65
C GLN A 35 -9.94 -28.84 -37.28
N LEU A 36 -10.73 -29.04 -36.21
CA LEU A 36 -10.24 -29.43 -34.89
C LEU A 36 -10.51 -30.93 -34.71
N PRO A 37 -9.53 -31.76 -34.31
CA PRO A 37 -9.77 -33.14 -33.97
C PRO A 37 -10.38 -33.25 -32.56
N SER A 38 -11.46 -34.02 -32.45
CA SER A 38 -12.08 -34.47 -31.20
C SER A 38 -11.12 -35.39 -30.44
N LEU A 39 -10.81 -35.06 -29.19
CA LEU A 39 -10.15 -35.96 -28.25
C LEU A 39 -11.16 -36.39 -27.17
N ASP A 40 -11.78 -37.54 -27.43
CA ASP A 40 -12.43 -38.39 -26.43
C ASP A 40 -11.36 -39.03 -25.54
N ALA A 41 -11.33 -38.67 -24.26
CA ALA A 41 -10.75 -39.50 -23.19
C ALA A 41 -11.26 -39.04 -21.83
N SER A 42 -12.34 -39.63 -21.34
CA SER A 42 -12.77 -39.52 -19.94
C SER A 42 -11.80 -40.29 -19.03
N PRO A 43 -11.20 -39.69 -17.99
CA PRO A 43 -10.46 -40.43 -16.98
C PRO A 43 -11.43 -41.05 -15.96
N LYS A 44 -11.25 -42.36 -15.73
CA LYS A 44 -11.97 -43.15 -14.72
C LYS A 44 -11.71 -42.60 -13.30
N GLU A 45 -12.78 -42.37 -12.55
CA GLU A 45 -12.73 -42.01 -11.12
C GLU A 45 -12.17 -43.17 -10.27
N PRO A 46 -11.33 -42.90 -9.26
CA PRO A 46 -10.90 -43.90 -8.30
C PRO A 46 -11.95 -44.09 -7.19
N ARG A 47 -12.25 -45.37 -6.88
CA ARG A 47 -13.19 -45.78 -5.81
C ARG A 47 -12.75 -45.24 -4.44
N PRO A 48 -13.70 -44.80 -3.58
CA PRO A 48 -13.38 -44.35 -2.23
C PRO A 48 -12.96 -45.54 -1.35
N ARG A 49 -11.92 -45.33 -0.53
CA ARG A 49 -11.50 -46.26 0.53
C ARG A 49 -12.37 -46.06 1.76
N GLU A 50 -12.82 -47.17 2.35
CA GLU A 50 -13.58 -47.19 3.60
C GLU A 50 -12.76 -46.63 4.78
N PRO A 51 -13.36 -45.80 5.65
CA PRO A 51 -12.68 -45.25 6.81
C PRO A 51 -12.56 -46.26 7.95
N ARG A 52 -11.34 -46.40 8.49
CA ARG A 52 -11.06 -47.11 9.75
C ARG A 52 -11.65 -46.35 10.94
N GLU A 53 -12.53 -47.01 11.69
CA GLU A 53 -13.05 -46.51 12.97
C GLU A 53 -11.94 -46.36 14.01
N VAL A 54 -11.80 -45.14 14.56
CA VAL A 54 -11.11 -44.89 15.83
C VAL A 54 -12.16 -44.49 16.84
N LYS A 55 -12.45 -45.37 17.80
CA LYS A 55 -13.40 -45.11 18.90
C LYS A 55 -12.76 -44.21 19.95
N GLU A 56 -12.92 -42.90 19.83
CA GLU A 56 -12.76 -41.97 20.96
C GLU A 56 -14.09 -41.86 21.73
N LYS A 57 -14.03 -42.04 23.06
CA LYS A 57 -15.18 -41.85 23.94
C LYS A 57 -15.46 -40.35 24.08
N VAL A 58 -16.39 -39.86 23.27
CA VAL A 58 -16.98 -38.52 23.35
C VAL A 58 -18.09 -38.56 24.41
N SER A 59 -18.24 -37.50 25.23
CA SER A 59 -19.31 -37.44 26.23
C SER A 59 -20.69 -37.37 25.56
N PRO A 60 -21.75 -37.94 26.17
CA PRO A 60 -23.10 -37.92 25.59
C PRO A 60 -23.60 -36.51 25.26
N GLU A 61 -23.27 -35.52 26.09
CA GLU A 61 -23.61 -34.11 25.88
C GLU A 61 -22.93 -33.51 24.64
N HIS A 62 -21.69 -33.91 24.35
CA HIS A 62 -20.98 -33.45 23.16
C HIS A 62 -21.49 -34.16 21.90
N LEU A 63 -22.01 -35.39 22.02
CA LEU A 63 -22.68 -36.09 20.92
C LEU A 63 -24.02 -35.43 20.57
N GLU A 64 -24.81 -35.05 21.59
CA GLU A 64 -26.07 -34.29 21.44
C GLU A 64 -25.82 -32.92 20.79
N LEU A 65 -24.81 -32.18 21.25
CA LEU A 65 -24.45 -30.88 20.66
C LEU A 65 -23.99 -31.01 19.19
N MET A 66 -23.18 -32.03 18.89
CA MET A 66 -22.73 -32.31 17.52
C MET A 66 -23.88 -32.78 16.61
N LYS A 67 -24.86 -33.49 17.15
CA LYS A 67 -26.06 -33.89 16.44
C LYS A 67 -26.96 -32.69 16.14
N ALA A 68 -27.22 -31.84 17.12
CA ALA A 68 -27.97 -30.59 16.94
C ALA A 68 -27.29 -29.64 15.93
N HIS A 69 -25.97 -29.53 15.98
CA HIS A 69 -25.20 -28.71 15.03
C HIS A 69 -25.25 -29.29 13.60
N ARG A 70 -25.18 -30.62 13.46
CA ARG A 70 -25.29 -31.29 12.16
C ARG A 70 -26.70 -31.16 11.58
N GLU A 71 -27.74 -31.27 12.41
CA GLU A 71 -29.13 -31.06 12.02
C GLU A 71 -29.38 -29.59 11.60
N LEU A 72 -28.82 -28.61 12.33
CA LEU A 72 -28.90 -27.19 11.96
C LEU A 72 -28.21 -26.90 10.63
N LEU A 73 -27.01 -27.45 10.41
CA LEU A 73 -26.28 -27.32 9.15
C LEU A 73 -27.00 -28.03 7.99
N GLN A 74 -27.63 -29.16 8.25
CA GLN A 74 -28.39 -29.90 7.25
C GLN A 74 -29.69 -29.17 6.88
N VAL A 75 -30.34 -28.47 7.82
CA VAL A 75 -31.49 -27.58 7.55
C VAL A 75 -31.05 -26.37 6.72
N LEU A 76 -29.89 -25.78 7.01
CA LEU A 76 -29.35 -24.65 6.26
C LEU A 76 -28.88 -25.04 4.84
N GLN A 77 -28.37 -26.26 4.68
CA GLN A 77 -27.94 -26.79 3.38
C GLN A 77 -29.10 -27.32 2.51
N THR A 78 -30.25 -27.67 3.10
CA THR A 78 -31.39 -28.22 2.34
C THR A 78 -32.44 -27.17 1.96
N GLN A 79 -32.33 -25.92 2.44
CA GLN A 79 -33.34 -24.87 2.21
C GLN A 79 -32.89 -23.71 1.30
N ALA A 80 -31.64 -23.66 0.84
CA ALA A 80 -31.17 -22.62 -0.08
C ALA A 80 -30.93 -23.20 -1.49
N THR A 81 -31.91 -23.07 -2.38
CA THR A 81 -31.84 -23.58 -3.76
C THR A 81 -31.32 -22.56 -4.78
N SER A 82 -31.03 -21.32 -4.38
CA SER A 82 -30.39 -20.32 -5.26
C SER A 82 -29.64 -19.24 -4.47
N HIS A 83 -28.68 -18.60 -5.13
CA HIS A 83 -27.92 -17.45 -4.61
C HIS A 83 -28.83 -16.28 -4.23
N GLU A 84 -29.92 -16.06 -4.98
CA GLU A 84 -30.94 -15.04 -4.70
C GLU A 84 -31.61 -15.24 -3.34
N GLU A 85 -31.90 -16.49 -2.96
CA GLU A 85 -32.54 -16.81 -1.69
C GLU A 85 -31.59 -16.55 -0.51
N LEU A 86 -30.29 -16.82 -0.69
CA LEU A 86 -29.24 -16.47 0.28
C LEU A 86 -29.09 -14.96 0.43
N THR A 87 -29.12 -14.20 -0.67
CA THR A 87 -29.09 -12.73 -0.62
C THR A 87 -30.32 -12.18 0.09
N ARG A 88 -31.51 -12.70 -0.21
CA ARG A 88 -32.77 -12.32 0.46
C ARG A 88 -32.74 -12.57 1.96
N GLN A 89 -32.30 -13.77 2.38
CA GLN A 89 -32.19 -14.12 3.80
C GLN A 89 -31.17 -13.24 4.52
N HIS A 90 -30.04 -12.92 3.88
CA HIS A 90 -29.06 -11.99 4.43
C HIS A 90 -29.62 -10.57 4.59
N THR A 91 -30.37 -10.07 3.60
CA THR A 91 -31.04 -8.76 3.67
C THR A 91 -32.08 -8.71 4.79
N GLU A 92 -32.88 -9.76 4.98
CA GLU A 92 -33.86 -9.81 6.08
C GLU A 92 -33.19 -9.88 7.46
N LEU A 93 -32.05 -10.56 7.56
CA LEU A 93 -31.27 -10.63 8.80
C LEU A 93 -30.64 -9.26 9.16
N LEU A 94 -30.20 -8.50 8.16
CA LEU A 94 -29.73 -7.12 8.34
C LEU A 94 -30.85 -6.17 8.78
N LYS A 95 -32.06 -6.31 8.20
CA LYS A 95 -33.23 -5.52 8.63
C LYS A 95 -33.62 -5.83 10.08
N ALA A 96 -33.64 -7.11 10.47
CA ALA A 96 -33.93 -7.52 11.84
C ALA A 96 -32.90 -6.97 12.84
N HIS A 97 -31.62 -6.96 12.46
CA HIS A 97 -30.56 -6.38 13.27
C HIS A 97 -30.68 -4.85 13.40
N GLN A 98 -31.03 -4.14 12.32
CA GLN A 98 -31.30 -2.70 12.37
C GLN A 98 -32.52 -2.35 13.22
N ALA A 99 -33.58 -3.15 13.18
CA ALA A 99 -34.77 -2.98 14.03
C ALA A 99 -34.44 -3.16 15.52
N LEU A 100 -33.60 -4.15 15.84
CA LEU A 100 -33.07 -4.36 17.20
C LEU A 100 -32.26 -3.16 17.69
N LEU A 101 -31.38 -2.61 16.85
CA LEU A 101 -30.59 -1.42 17.18
C LEU A 101 -31.47 -0.16 17.35
N ALA A 102 -32.51 0.01 16.53
CA ALA A 102 -33.46 1.10 16.66
C ALA A 102 -34.30 1.00 17.95
N SER A 103 -34.62 -0.22 18.39
CA SER A 103 -35.35 -0.46 19.65
C SER A 103 -34.50 -0.25 20.91
N ALA A 104 -33.17 -0.26 20.79
CA ALA A 104 -32.25 -0.09 21.91
C ALA A 104 -31.97 1.39 22.26
N VAL A 105 -32.51 2.33 21.48
CA VAL A 105 -32.38 3.77 21.73
C VAL A 105 -33.69 4.29 22.31
N SER A 106 -33.71 4.47 23.64
CA SER A 106 -34.82 5.17 24.30
C SER A 106 -34.72 6.66 24.00
N PRO A 107 -35.81 7.35 23.59
CA PRO A 107 -35.77 8.77 23.29
C PRO A 107 -35.46 9.57 24.55
N ALA A 108 -34.48 10.48 24.44
CA ALA A 108 -34.21 11.48 25.47
C ALA A 108 -35.45 12.38 25.68
N PRO A 109 -35.77 12.79 26.91
CA PRO A 109 -36.89 13.66 27.17
C PRO A 109 -36.70 15.01 26.46
N ALA A 110 -37.80 15.52 25.88
CA ALA A 110 -37.83 16.79 25.16
C ALA A 110 -37.39 17.96 26.06
N PRO A 111 -36.62 18.93 25.54
CA PRO A 111 -36.22 20.10 26.30
C PRO A 111 -37.43 21.00 26.54
N ALA A 112 -37.70 21.29 27.81
CA ALA A 112 -38.68 22.30 28.19
C ALA A 112 -38.26 23.68 27.65
N ALA A 113 -39.23 24.40 27.08
CA ALA A 113 -39.06 25.75 26.55
C ALA A 113 -38.50 26.69 27.63
N ARG A 114 -37.38 27.35 27.33
CA ARG A 114 -36.82 28.42 28.15
C ARG A 114 -37.22 29.77 27.56
N GLU A 115 -37.89 30.58 28.38
CA GLU A 115 -38.11 32.01 28.17
C GLU A 115 -36.78 32.78 28.14
N ALA A 116 -36.79 33.91 27.42
CA ALA A 116 -35.63 34.77 27.19
C ALA A 116 -35.11 35.42 28.50
N PRO A 117 -33.79 35.50 28.72
CA PRO A 117 -33.25 36.15 29.90
C PRO A 117 -33.17 37.67 29.73
N ALA A 118 -33.62 38.39 30.77
CA ALA A 118 -33.36 39.81 30.97
C ALA A 118 -31.87 40.05 31.31
N PRO A 119 -31.33 41.27 31.08
CA PRO A 119 -29.91 41.56 31.28
C PRO A 119 -29.59 41.67 32.78
N LEU A 120 -28.64 40.85 33.26
CA LEU A 120 -28.15 40.86 34.63
C LEU A 120 -26.78 41.55 34.73
N THR A 121 -26.70 42.47 35.68
CA THR A 121 -25.50 43.09 36.26
C THR A 121 -24.62 42.04 36.98
N PRO A 122 -23.30 42.30 37.15
CA PRO A 122 -22.37 41.31 37.69
C PRO A 122 -22.54 41.13 39.19
N ALA A 123 -22.84 39.90 39.62
CA ALA A 123 -22.82 39.47 41.01
C ALA A 123 -21.41 39.00 41.42
N PRO A 124 -20.99 39.18 42.69
CA PRO A 124 -19.69 38.75 43.18
C PRO A 124 -19.54 37.21 43.19
N PRO A 125 -18.31 36.69 43.13
CA PRO A 125 -18.08 35.25 42.96
C PRO A 125 -18.55 34.45 44.20
N PRO A 126 -19.24 33.32 44.01
CA PRO A 126 -19.67 32.47 45.11
C PRO A 126 -18.47 31.71 45.70
N SER A 127 -18.16 32.04 46.95
CA SER A 127 -17.29 31.31 47.88
C SER A 127 -17.96 30.00 48.33
N ASN A 128 -18.00 28.98 47.46
CA ASN A 128 -18.27 27.60 47.87
C ASN A 128 -17.65 26.60 46.88
N ALA A 129 -16.35 26.32 47.06
CA ALA A 129 -15.66 25.25 46.37
C ALA A 129 -16.18 23.88 46.85
N PRO A 130 -16.70 23.01 45.97
CA PRO A 130 -17.07 21.65 46.35
C PRO A 130 -15.81 20.88 46.78
N LYS A 131 -15.82 20.38 48.01
CA LYS A 131 -14.77 19.54 48.58
C LYS A 131 -14.57 18.29 47.71
N GLY A 132 -13.39 18.19 47.10
CA GLY A 132 -12.66 16.94 46.89
C GLY A 132 -13.35 15.86 46.06
N ARG A 133 -13.67 16.13 44.79
CA ARG A 133 -13.81 15.04 43.82
C ARG A 133 -12.41 14.50 43.55
N HIS A 134 -12.06 13.36 44.15
CA HIS A 134 -10.80 12.67 43.85
C HIS A 134 -10.68 12.49 42.34
N MET A 135 -9.85 13.31 41.68
CA MET A 135 -9.39 13.00 40.34
C MET A 135 -8.70 11.65 40.46
N ARG A 136 -9.35 10.60 39.93
CA ARG A 136 -8.68 9.33 39.71
C ARG A 136 -7.44 9.68 38.91
N LYS A 137 -6.26 9.56 39.55
CA LYS A 137 -4.97 9.70 38.87
C LYS A 137 -5.09 8.91 37.58
N ALA A 138 -4.93 9.58 36.44
CA ALA A 138 -4.94 8.91 35.15
C ALA A 138 -4.00 7.72 35.28
N LYS A 139 -4.50 6.50 35.08
CA LYS A 139 -3.65 5.32 35.12
C LYS A 139 -2.59 5.57 34.07
N SER A 140 -1.33 5.63 34.49
CA SER A 140 -0.20 5.71 33.55
C SER A 140 -0.42 4.62 32.52
N HIS A 141 -0.64 5.01 31.26
CA HIS A 141 -0.84 4.05 30.19
C HIS A 141 0.40 3.16 30.14
N TYR A 142 0.20 1.86 30.34
CA TYR A 142 1.30 0.89 30.31
C TYR A 142 1.59 0.56 28.85
N TYR A 143 2.73 1.03 28.34
CA TYR A 143 3.24 0.68 27.03
C TYR A 143 4.44 -0.26 27.17
N VAL A 144 4.64 -1.16 26.20
CA VAL A 144 5.92 -1.86 26.03
C VAL A 144 6.91 -0.90 25.39
N THR A 145 8.02 -0.66 26.08
CA THR A 145 9.08 0.25 25.59
C THR A 145 9.88 -0.38 24.46
N ASN A 146 10.34 0.46 23.53
CA ASN A 146 11.26 0.11 22.47
C ASN A 146 12.68 -0.17 22.99
N GLU A 147 12.99 0.18 24.26
CA GLU A 147 14.27 -0.09 24.92
C GLU A 147 14.46 -1.57 25.30
N VAL A 148 13.41 -2.40 25.21
CA VAL A 148 13.50 -3.83 25.51
C VAL A 148 14.55 -4.45 24.60
N LYS A 149 15.46 -5.24 25.18
CA LYS A 149 16.48 -5.98 24.43
C LYS A 149 15.82 -7.05 23.55
N LEU A 150 15.51 -6.69 22.31
CA LEU A 150 14.91 -7.60 21.34
C LEU A 150 15.94 -8.63 20.87
N GLN A 151 15.53 -9.90 20.85
CA GLN A 151 16.34 -10.97 20.29
C GLN A 151 15.95 -11.19 18.83
N LEU A 152 16.94 -11.13 17.95
CA LEU A 152 16.73 -11.49 16.56
C LEU A 152 16.18 -12.91 16.45
N PRO A 153 15.21 -13.16 15.56
CA PRO A 153 14.71 -14.50 15.35
C PRO A 153 15.84 -15.43 14.87
N SER A 154 15.95 -16.60 15.51
CA SER A 154 16.95 -17.62 15.14
C SER A 154 16.79 -18.19 13.73
N ASN A 155 15.58 -18.10 13.17
CA ASN A 155 15.25 -18.61 11.84
C ASN A 155 14.41 -17.56 11.11
N PRO A 156 15.01 -16.47 10.59
CA PRO A 156 14.26 -15.36 10.01
C PRO A 156 13.39 -15.83 8.84
N THR A 157 12.16 -15.34 8.77
CA THR A 157 11.27 -15.55 7.62
C THR A 157 11.40 -14.40 6.62
N LEU A 158 10.99 -14.60 5.36
CA LEU A 158 10.98 -13.52 4.37
C LEU A 158 10.10 -12.31 4.78
N LEU A 159 9.10 -12.53 5.65
CA LEU A 159 8.26 -11.45 6.17
C LEU A 159 8.88 -10.70 7.35
N ASP A 160 9.85 -11.30 8.04
CA ASP A 160 10.35 -10.74 9.30
C ASP A 160 10.86 -9.31 9.12
N ASN A 161 11.51 -9.05 7.98
CA ASN A 161 12.06 -7.75 7.63
C ASN A 161 11.12 -6.86 6.80
N THR A 162 9.86 -7.25 6.62
CA THR A 162 8.86 -6.32 6.08
C THR A 162 8.66 -5.18 7.08
N LEU A 163 8.67 -3.96 6.57
CA LEU A 163 8.48 -2.75 7.36
C LEU A 163 6.98 -2.50 7.57
N LEU A 164 6.62 -2.07 8.77
CA LEU A 164 5.27 -1.69 9.15
C LEU A 164 5.28 -0.24 9.61
N PHE A 165 4.27 0.52 9.19
CA PHE A 165 3.91 1.79 9.80
C PHE A 165 2.52 1.65 10.41
N LEU A 166 2.46 1.75 11.73
CA LEU A 166 1.26 1.58 12.52
C LEU A 166 0.67 2.95 12.85
N PRO A 167 -0.58 3.22 12.46
CA PRO A 167 -1.27 4.44 12.85
C PRO A 167 -1.54 4.45 14.36
N GLU A 168 -1.85 5.61 14.91
CA GLU A 168 -2.09 5.82 16.35
C GLU A 168 -2.97 4.75 17.01
N ARG A 169 -4.10 4.41 16.38
CA ARG A 169 -5.03 3.41 16.92
C ARG A 169 -4.40 2.03 17.04
N ALA A 170 -3.58 1.64 16.06
CA ALA A 170 -2.85 0.37 16.12
C ALA A 170 -1.78 0.38 17.22
N VAL A 171 -1.04 1.50 17.38
CA VAL A 171 -0.07 1.69 18.46
C VAL A 171 -0.73 1.52 19.83
N ARG A 172 -1.86 2.19 20.04
CA ARG A 172 -2.67 2.06 21.26
C ARG A 172 -3.17 0.64 21.47
N ASP A 173 -3.70 -0.01 20.44
CA ASP A 173 -4.25 -1.37 20.55
C ASP A 173 -3.19 -2.41 20.86
N TYR A 174 -1.96 -2.23 20.40
CA TYR A 174 -0.82 -3.05 20.82
C TYR A 174 -0.23 -2.63 22.17
N ASN A 175 -0.52 -1.42 22.67
CA ASN A 175 0.19 -0.76 23.77
C ASN A 175 1.69 -0.62 23.51
N LEU A 176 2.07 -0.14 22.32
CA LEU A 176 3.49 0.14 22.00
C LEU A 176 3.87 1.55 22.45
N GLU A 177 5.14 1.74 22.81
CA GLU A 177 5.73 3.06 22.88
C GLU A 177 5.84 3.65 21.46
N PRO A 178 5.21 4.81 21.18
CA PRO A 178 5.31 5.42 19.86
C PRO A 178 6.76 5.88 19.60
N ASN A 179 7.25 5.65 18.39
CA ASN A 179 8.59 6.07 17.95
C ASN A 179 8.56 6.96 16.69
N LEU A 180 7.37 7.37 16.25
CA LEU A 180 7.16 8.18 15.05
C LEU A 180 6.07 9.23 15.29
N ASP A 181 6.36 10.45 14.88
CA ASP A 181 5.43 11.59 14.77
C ASP A 181 5.06 11.81 13.30
N ASP A 182 4.31 12.85 12.95
CA ASP A 182 4.18 13.34 11.56
C ASP A 182 4.74 14.77 11.47
N LYS A 183 4.74 15.36 10.27
CA LYS A 183 5.26 16.69 10.01
C LYS A 183 4.61 17.74 10.91
N GLY A 184 5.44 18.42 11.68
CA GLY A 184 5.05 19.53 12.57
C GLY A 184 4.41 19.08 13.88
N ASP A 185 4.28 17.78 14.12
CA ASP A 185 3.85 17.28 15.41
C ASP A 185 5.02 17.28 16.39
N SER A 186 4.77 17.69 17.63
CA SER A 186 5.79 17.70 18.70
C SER A 186 5.87 16.40 19.49
N GLU A 187 4.87 15.53 19.33
CA GLU A 187 4.76 14.28 20.06
C GLU A 187 4.65 13.11 19.09
N LYS A 188 5.33 12.02 19.41
CA LYS A 188 5.20 10.76 18.69
C LYS A 188 3.93 10.06 19.11
N TYR A 189 3.16 9.60 18.13
CA TYR A 189 1.92 8.86 18.34
C TYR A 189 1.76 7.66 17.40
N MET A 190 2.63 7.54 16.40
CA MET A 190 2.73 6.40 15.49
C MET A 190 3.90 5.51 15.87
N TRP A 191 3.96 4.35 15.22
CA TRP A 191 5.08 3.43 15.36
C TRP A 191 5.52 2.93 14.00
N PHE A 192 6.83 2.82 13.79
CA PHE A 192 7.40 2.09 12.68
C PHE A 192 8.46 1.11 13.15
N GLY A 193 8.59 0.03 12.39
CA GLY A 193 9.55 -1.03 12.65
C GLY A 193 9.21 -2.26 11.84
N ARG A 194 9.96 -3.33 12.05
CA ARG A 194 9.83 -4.57 11.29
C ARG A 194 8.81 -5.50 11.92
N VAL A 195 8.26 -6.40 11.11
CA VAL A 195 7.31 -7.43 11.58
C VAL A 195 7.91 -8.25 12.74
N TRP A 196 9.20 -8.59 12.70
CA TRP A 196 9.82 -9.35 13.79
C TRP A 196 9.99 -8.53 15.07
N GLU A 197 10.26 -7.22 14.96
CA GLU A 197 10.37 -6.30 16.09
C GLU A 197 9.01 -6.18 16.80
N LEU A 198 7.92 -5.98 16.03
CA LEU A 198 6.56 -5.97 16.57
C LEU A 198 6.22 -7.27 17.30
N ARG A 199 6.59 -8.44 16.73
CA ARG A 199 6.35 -9.73 17.39
C ARG A 199 7.13 -9.86 18.69
N ALA A 200 8.39 -9.44 18.72
CA ALA A 200 9.21 -9.49 19.91
C ALA A 200 8.66 -8.59 21.03
N LEU A 201 8.19 -7.38 20.68
CA LEU A 201 7.52 -6.48 21.63
C LEU A 201 6.20 -7.07 22.15
N VAL A 202 5.38 -7.65 21.28
CA VAL A 202 4.14 -8.33 21.67
C VAL A 202 4.42 -9.55 22.57
N ASP A 203 5.45 -10.33 22.26
CA ASP A 203 5.88 -11.49 23.05
C ASP A 203 6.37 -11.04 24.44
N GLN A 204 7.13 -9.95 24.53
CA GLN A 204 7.55 -9.35 25.80
C GLN A 204 6.35 -9.01 26.69
N MET A 205 5.32 -8.36 26.14
CA MET A 205 4.11 -8.06 26.89
C MET A 205 3.40 -9.31 27.41
N TYR A 206 3.40 -10.40 26.63
CA TYR A 206 2.82 -11.66 27.07
C TYR A 206 3.65 -12.31 28.17
N GLN A 207 4.99 -12.22 28.10
CA GLN A 207 5.89 -12.73 29.13
C GLN A 207 5.68 -12.00 30.45
N GLU A 208 5.62 -10.66 30.45
CA GLU A 208 5.36 -9.86 31.66
C GLU A 208 4.02 -10.20 32.31
N LYS A 209 2.97 -10.39 31.50
CA LYS A 209 1.66 -10.85 31.99
C LYS A 209 1.73 -12.26 32.55
N ALA A 210 2.42 -13.17 31.87
CA ALA A 210 2.60 -14.55 32.32
C ALA A 210 3.37 -14.59 33.65
N ASP A 211 4.41 -13.78 33.80
CA ASP A 211 5.20 -13.70 35.02
C ASP A 211 4.42 -13.06 36.17
N ALA A 212 3.63 -12.01 35.91
CA ALA A 212 2.71 -11.47 36.91
C ALA A 212 1.67 -12.49 37.37
N ILE A 213 1.16 -13.34 36.45
CA ILE A 213 0.27 -14.45 36.81
C ILE A 213 1.03 -15.51 37.61
N ARG A 214 2.25 -15.88 37.23
CA ARG A 214 3.08 -16.85 37.96
C ARG A 214 3.42 -16.38 39.37
N GLN A 215 3.72 -15.10 39.55
CA GLN A 215 4.01 -14.51 40.86
C GLN A 215 2.79 -14.50 41.78
N ARG A 216 1.57 -14.44 41.21
CA ARG A 216 0.31 -14.50 41.96
C ARG A 216 -0.24 -15.91 42.10
N ALA A 217 0.17 -16.82 41.23
CA ALA A 217 -0.25 -18.21 41.27
C ALA A 217 0.39 -18.86 42.50
N GLU A 218 -0.45 -19.38 43.39
CA GLU A 218 0.04 -20.24 44.46
C GLU A 218 0.76 -21.44 43.84
N ASP A 219 1.84 -21.87 44.49
CA ASP A 219 2.54 -23.07 44.10
C ASP A 219 1.57 -24.25 44.04
N LEU A 220 1.62 -25.02 42.96
CA LEU A 220 0.83 -26.25 42.87
C LEU A 220 1.10 -27.13 44.09
N PRO A 221 0.07 -27.63 44.80
CA PRO A 221 0.27 -28.52 45.94
C PRO A 221 1.19 -29.68 45.57
N GLU A 222 2.09 -30.07 46.48
CA GLU A 222 3.08 -31.13 46.22
C GLU A 222 2.42 -32.45 45.79
N SER A 223 1.22 -32.74 46.29
CA SER A 223 0.39 -33.87 45.85
C SER A 223 0.11 -33.83 44.34
N ARG A 224 -0.29 -32.66 43.82
CA ARG A 224 -0.57 -32.45 42.40
C ARG A 224 0.69 -32.46 41.55
N LYS A 225 1.80 -31.90 42.03
CA LYS A 225 3.11 -31.98 41.36
C LYS A 225 3.56 -33.45 41.21
N ARG A 226 3.39 -34.28 42.25
CA ARG A 226 3.68 -35.72 42.19
C ARG A 226 2.79 -36.46 41.19
N GLU A 227 1.49 -36.18 41.20
CA GLU A 227 0.54 -36.76 40.25
C GLU A 227 0.91 -36.42 38.80
N LEU A 228 1.23 -35.16 38.52
CA LEU A 228 1.68 -34.71 37.20
C LEU A 228 2.98 -35.41 36.79
N LYS A 229 3.97 -35.49 37.69
CA LYS A 229 5.23 -36.21 37.41
C LYS A 229 4.97 -37.69 37.09
N LEU A 230 4.06 -38.35 37.80
CA LEU A 230 3.70 -39.74 37.54
C LEU A 230 3.02 -39.89 36.17
N LYS A 231 2.07 -39.01 35.84
CA LYS A 231 1.42 -38.97 34.51
C LYS A 231 2.39 -38.68 33.38
N MET A 232 3.41 -37.84 33.60
CA MET A 232 4.44 -37.53 32.61
C MET A 232 5.40 -38.71 32.34
N ARG A 233 5.48 -39.70 33.24
CA ARG A 233 6.25 -40.93 33.04
C ARG A 233 5.53 -41.95 32.15
N ASP A 234 4.20 -41.86 32.05
CA ASP A 234 3.43 -42.70 31.14
C ASP A 234 3.84 -42.43 29.67
N PRO A 235 4.40 -43.43 28.95
CA PRO A 235 4.80 -43.27 27.55
C PRO A 235 3.66 -42.81 26.63
N ALA A 236 2.42 -43.22 26.90
CA ALA A 236 1.27 -42.84 26.10
C ALA A 236 0.94 -41.34 26.27
N VAL A 237 0.95 -40.85 27.52
CA VAL A 237 0.76 -39.42 27.82
C VAL A 237 1.89 -38.59 27.23
N ARG A 238 3.14 -39.02 27.43
CA ARG A 238 4.32 -38.35 26.84
C ARG A 238 4.26 -38.30 25.32
N GLY A 239 3.82 -39.39 24.68
CA GLY A 239 3.59 -39.46 23.24
C GLY A 239 2.53 -38.46 22.76
N LYS A 240 1.39 -38.35 23.45
CA LYS A 240 0.34 -37.37 23.16
C LYS A 240 0.85 -35.92 23.33
N LEU A 241 1.57 -35.64 24.41
CA LEU A 241 2.15 -34.32 24.65
C LEU A 241 3.20 -33.94 23.60
N LYS A 242 4.06 -34.88 23.19
CA LYS A 242 5.02 -34.64 22.10
C LYS A 242 4.31 -34.28 20.79
N LYS A 243 3.22 -34.97 20.45
CA LYS A 243 2.39 -34.65 19.28
C LYS A 243 1.73 -33.28 19.41
N LEU A 244 1.18 -32.95 20.58
CA LEU A 244 0.58 -31.64 20.85
C LEU A 244 1.62 -30.51 20.71
N CYS A 245 2.80 -30.66 21.32
CA CYS A 245 3.90 -29.71 21.20
C CYS A 245 4.35 -29.54 19.74
N ALA A 246 4.43 -30.63 18.96
CA ALA A 246 4.76 -30.54 17.53
C ALA A 246 3.69 -29.77 16.74
N ARG A 247 2.40 -30.05 16.99
CA ARG A 247 1.28 -29.31 16.38
C ARG A 247 1.32 -27.82 16.72
N TRP A 248 1.59 -27.48 17.98
CA TRP A 248 1.72 -26.08 18.42
C TRP A 248 2.94 -25.39 17.81
N LYS A 249 4.11 -26.03 17.79
CA LYS A 249 5.30 -25.49 17.11
C LYS A 249 5.05 -25.25 15.64
N GLY A 250 4.43 -26.21 14.94
CA GLY A 250 4.04 -26.05 13.54
C GLY A 250 3.03 -24.93 13.32
N SER A 251 2.03 -24.80 14.19
CA SER A 251 1.06 -23.70 14.13
C SER A 251 1.71 -22.34 14.39
N ALA A 252 2.57 -22.22 15.40
CA ALA A 252 3.30 -21.00 15.70
C ALA A 252 4.21 -20.60 14.54
N PHE A 253 4.92 -21.55 13.94
CA PHE A 253 5.74 -21.32 12.75
C PHE A 253 4.90 -20.82 11.56
N ARG A 254 3.77 -21.47 11.25
CA ARG A 254 2.87 -21.01 10.18
C ARG A 254 2.35 -19.60 10.42
N ARG A 255 1.93 -19.27 11.65
CA ARG A 255 1.51 -17.91 12.00
C ARG A 255 2.65 -16.91 11.82
N ARG A 256 3.88 -17.29 12.16
CA ARG A 256 5.07 -16.46 11.95
C ARG A 256 5.44 -16.29 10.47
N CYS A 257 5.10 -17.24 9.61
CA CYS A 257 5.23 -17.10 8.15
C CYS A 257 4.06 -16.31 7.52
N SER A 258 3.23 -15.62 8.31
CA SER A 258 2.12 -14.79 7.86
C SER A 258 2.06 -13.48 8.64
N PHE A 259 1.18 -12.55 8.23
CA PHE A 259 0.91 -11.33 8.99
C PHE A 259 -0.07 -11.53 10.15
N ALA A 260 -0.24 -12.75 10.68
CA ALA A 260 -1.14 -13.06 11.81
C ALA A 260 -0.88 -12.25 13.09
N VAL A 261 0.27 -11.58 13.22
CA VAL A 261 0.48 -10.60 14.31
C VAL A 261 -0.53 -9.45 14.21
N LEU A 262 -0.92 -9.08 12.99
CA LEU A 262 -1.90 -8.02 12.66
C LEU A 262 -3.35 -8.45 12.87
N ASP A 263 -3.64 -9.71 13.24
CA ASP A 263 -5.01 -10.16 13.56
C ASP A 263 -5.61 -9.36 14.74
N ARG A 264 -4.75 -8.82 15.62
CA ARG A 264 -5.17 -7.96 16.73
C ARG A 264 -5.80 -6.66 16.25
N LEU A 265 -5.49 -6.22 15.03
CA LEU A 265 -5.96 -4.95 14.48
C LEU A 265 -7.33 -5.02 13.79
N LYS A 266 -7.93 -6.21 13.71
CA LYS A 266 -9.22 -6.42 13.03
C LYS A 266 -10.33 -5.45 13.48
N TYR A 267 -10.28 -5.01 14.74
CA TYR A 267 -11.29 -4.13 15.34
C TYR A 267 -10.72 -2.75 15.72
N SER A 268 -9.54 -2.38 15.23
CA SER A 268 -8.89 -1.10 15.52
C SER A 268 -9.49 0.09 14.75
N HIS A 269 -10.54 -0.15 13.96
CA HIS A 269 -11.20 0.86 13.13
C HIS A 269 -10.19 1.68 12.30
N LEU A 270 -9.30 0.97 11.62
CA LEU A 270 -8.34 1.56 10.68
C LEU A 270 -9.07 2.05 9.43
N ARG A 271 -8.55 3.09 8.78
CA ARG A 271 -9.14 3.64 7.55
C ARG A 271 -8.88 2.77 6.32
N GLY A 272 -7.86 1.92 6.37
CA GLY A 272 -7.51 1.00 5.29
C GLY A 272 -6.16 0.35 5.50
N THR A 273 -5.72 -0.41 4.50
CA THR A 273 -4.37 -0.98 4.43
C THR A 273 -3.72 -0.63 3.10
N LEU A 274 -2.46 -0.20 3.12
CA LEU A 274 -1.62 0.03 1.95
C LEU A 274 -0.47 -0.97 1.92
N ILE A 275 -0.26 -1.62 0.79
CA ILE A 275 0.98 -2.34 0.49
C ILE A 275 1.85 -1.44 -0.37
N TYR A 276 3.01 -1.05 0.16
CA TYR A 276 3.87 -0.05 -0.46
C TYR A 276 5.17 -0.66 -1.00
N ALA A 277 5.42 -0.48 -2.30
CA ALA A 277 6.66 -0.84 -2.94
C ALA A 277 7.60 0.38 -3.01
N HIS A 278 8.71 0.31 -2.26
CA HIS A 278 9.71 1.37 -2.29
C HIS A 278 10.49 1.42 -3.62
N GLY A 279 11.13 2.57 -3.89
CA GLY A 279 12.03 2.77 -5.04
C GLY A 279 13.39 2.05 -4.94
N SER A 280 14.27 2.32 -5.90
CA SER A 280 15.56 1.62 -6.02
C SER A 280 16.55 1.91 -4.88
N GLY A 281 16.28 2.92 -4.04
CA GLY A 281 17.05 3.26 -2.86
C GLY A 281 16.60 2.58 -1.56
N GLY A 282 15.57 1.74 -1.58
CA GLY A 282 14.94 1.23 -0.35
C GLY A 282 13.87 2.17 0.18
N CYS A 283 13.32 1.88 1.36
CA CYS A 283 12.26 2.67 1.98
C CYS A 283 12.78 3.95 2.68
N SER A 284 13.68 4.69 2.04
CA SER A 284 14.24 5.96 2.53
C SER A 284 13.73 7.18 1.74
N TRP A 285 14.09 8.38 2.20
CA TRP A 285 13.68 9.66 1.60
C TRP A 285 12.15 9.77 1.49
N ASP A 286 11.65 10.11 0.30
CA ASP A 286 10.22 10.25 0.02
C ASP A 286 9.43 8.97 0.24
N ASN A 287 10.04 7.78 0.07
CA ASN A 287 9.36 6.52 0.36
C ASN A 287 8.91 6.47 1.83
N PHE A 288 9.82 6.83 2.74
CA PHE A 288 9.54 6.88 4.16
C PHE A 288 8.49 7.95 4.49
N ARG A 289 8.65 9.17 3.95
CA ARG A 289 7.73 10.28 4.17
C ARG A 289 6.31 9.97 3.71
N ILE A 290 6.16 9.35 2.53
CA ILE A 290 4.86 8.92 2.02
C ILE A 290 4.24 7.86 2.93
N CYS A 291 5.00 6.85 3.37
CA CYS A 291 4.48 5.83 4.29
C CYS A 291 4.06 6.45 5.64
N ARG A 292 4.87 7.35 6.18
CA ARG A 292 4.60 8.11 7.41
C ARG A 292 3.34 8.96 7.29
N MET A 293 3.22 9.74 6.21
CA MET A 293 2.05 10.58 5.92
C MET A 293 0.77 9.73 5.85
N ILE A 294 0.81 8.59 5.17
CA ILE A 294 -0.33 7.69 5.01
C ILE A 294 -0.69 7.01 6.33
N ALA A 295 0.31 6.64 7.13
CA ALA A 295 0.07 6.15 8.49
C ALA A 295 -0.57 7.22 9.39
N GLY A 296 -0.15 8.48 9.25
CA GLY A 296 -0.75 9.63 9.94
C GLY A 296 -2.23 9.80 9.60
N MET A 297 -2.64 9.41 8.40
CA MET A 297 -4.04 9.37 7.96
C MET A 297 -4.84 8.20 8.55
N GLY A 298 -4.27 7.35 9.41
CA GLY A 298 -4.98 6.23 10.04
C GLY A 298 -4.98 4.94 9.21
N ILE A 299 -4.09 4.82 8.23
CA ILE A 299 -3.97 3.67 7.33
C ILE A 299 -2.78 2.82 7.75
N LEU A 300 -2.96 1.50 7.82
CA LEU A 300 -1.86 0.58 8.04
C LEU A 300 -0.99 0.50 6.79
N VAL A 301 0.32 0.75 6.90
CA VAL A 301 1.25 0.57 5.76
C VAL A 301 2.11 -0.65 5.98
N ILE A 302 2.13 -1.55 4.99
CA ILE A 302 2.97 -2.74 4.90
C ILE A 302 3.93 -2.52 3.73
N ALA A 303 5.23 -2.38 4.00
CA ALA A 303 6.23 -2.08 2.99
C ALA A 303 7.28 -3.22 2.89
N PRO A 304 7.14 -4.15 1.93
CA PRO A 304 8.15 -5.17 1.67
C PRO A 304 9.49 -4.54 1.30
N ASP A 305 10.51 -4.81 2.12
CA ASP A 305 11.83 -4.23 2.01
C ASP A 305 12.81 -5.19 1.34
N GLY A 306 13.11 -4.92 0.07
CA GLY A 306 14.01 -5.73 -0.75
C GLY A 306 15.49 -5.61 -0.34
N PHE A 307 15.84 -4.65 0.51
CA PHE A 307 17.22 -4.43 0.98
C PHE A 307 17.50 -5.03 2.35
N ALA A 308 16.47 -5.39 3.10
CA ALA A 308 16.61 -5.82 4.48
C ALA A 308 16.95 -7.31 4.65
N TYR A 309 17.18 -8.06 3.58
CA TYR A 309 17.60 -9.46 3.70
C TYR A 309 19.04 -9.55 4.24
N PRO A 310 19.37 -10.59 5.04
CA PRO A 310 20.74 -10.80 5.51
C PRO A 310 21.71 -10.87 4.33
N LYS A 311 22.84 -10.15 4.43
CA LYS A 311 23.84 -10.02 3.35
C LYS A 311 24.26 -11.36 2.74
N GLU A 312 24.42 -12.38 3.58
CA GLU A 312 24.86 -13.73 3.18
C GLU A 312 23.74 -14.62 2.61
N SER A 313 22.49 -14.17 2.65
CA SER A 313 21.38 -14.90 2.03
C SER A 313 21.35 -14.69 0.52
N ALA A 314 20.75 -15.61 -0.23
CA ALA A 314 20.60 -15.48 -1.68
C ALA A 314 19.93 -14.15 -2.09
N MET A 315 18.95 -13.69 -1.31
CA MET A 315 18.28 -12.40 -1.53
C MET A 315 19.17 -11.20 -1.17
N GLY A 316 19.96 -11.31 -0.10
CA GLY A 316 20.92 -10.27 0.29
C GLY A 316 22.06 -10.09 -0.71
N GLN A 317 22.48 -11.17 -1.37
CA GLN A 317 23.44 -11.11 -2.47
C GLN A 317 22.87 -10.40 -3.70
N MET A 318 21.55 -10.47 -3.90
CA MET A 318 20.85 -9.68 -4.92
C MET A 318 20.84 -8.20 -4.54
N ARG A 319 20.29 -7.85 -3.36
CA ARG A 319 20.31 -6.47 -2.85
C ARG A 319 20.36 -6.46 -1.33
N HIS A 320 21.18 -5.57 -0.77
CA HIS A 320 21.31 -5.44 0.67
C HIS A 320 21.67 -4.01 1.10
N LYS A 321 21.13 -3.61 2.26
CA LYS A 321 21.60 -2.50 3.08
C LYS A 321 21.68 -2.94 4.54
N ALA A 322 22.70 -2.46 5.25
CA ALA A 322 22.77 -2.61 6.69
C ALA A 322 21.62 -1.84 7.33
N LEU A 323 21.05 -2.45 8.36
CA LEU A 323 19.80 -2.04 8.98
C LEU A 323 20.08 -1.23 10.24
N ALA A 324 19.38 -0.11 10.41
CA ALA A 324 19.30 0.60 11.69
C ALA A 324 18.53 -0.26 12.72
N PRO A 325 18.85 -0.10 14.02
CA PRO A 325 18.04 -0.67 15.10
C PRO A 325 16.65 -0.03 15.14
N LEU A 326 15.75 -0.63 15.92
CA LEU A 326 14.45 -0.04 16.21
C LEU A 326 14.65 1.30 16.95
N HIS A 327 14.02 2.35 16.44
CA HIS A 327 14.06 3.68 17.05
C HIS A 327 13.30 3.71 18.38
N LEU A 328 13.87 4.40 19.35
CA LEU A 328 13.30 4.65 20.66
C LEU A 328 12.28 5.79 20.62
N GLY A 329 11.46 5.89 21.67
CA GLY A 329 10.56 7.03 21.87
C GLY A 329 11.32 8.36 21.96
N SER A 330 12.56 8.34 22.46
CA SER A 330 13.42 9.53 22.61
C SER A 330 14.23 9.93 21.37
N ASP A 331 14.35 9.05 20.37
CA ASP A 331 15.26 9.28 19.23
C ASP A 331 14.76 10.43 18.35
N ASP A 332 15.66 11.19 17.73
CA ASP A 332 15.27 12.19 16.74
C ASP A 332 14.90 11.50 15.41
N VAL A 333 13.64 11.65 15.02
CA VAL A 333 13.07 11.08 13.79
C VAL A 333 12.53 12.19 12.89
N ASP A 334 13.32 13.26 12.71
CA ASP A 334 12.99 14.38 11.82
C ASP A 334 12.32 13.91 10.51
N TYR A 335 11.15 14.49 10.22
CA TYR A 335 10.39 14.24 8.99
C TYR A 335 11.25 14.45 7.73
N TRP A 336 12.17 15.41 7.78
CA TRP A 336 13.04 15.75 6.66
C TRP A 336 14.35 14.96 6.65
N ALA A 337 14.57 14.04 7.60
CA ALA A 337 15.70 13.12 7.54
C ALA A 337 15.69 12.28 6.26
N ASN A 338 16.88 12.02 5.73
CA ASN A 338 17.05 11.34 4.45
C ASN A 338 16.96 9.82 4.59
N ASP A 339 17.54 9.25 5.64
CA ASP A 339 17.51 7.81 5.90
C ASP A 339 17.42 7.55 7.41
N LEU A 340 16.32 6.95 7.84
CA LEU A 340 16.10 6.51 9.22
C LEU A 340 16.20 4.98 9.36
N LEU A 341 16.33 4.24 8.26
CA LEU A 341 16.19 2.78 8.24
C LEU A 341 17.50 2.05 7.98
N TYR A 342 18.40 2.67 7.22
CA TYR A 342 19.61 2.02 6.77
C TYR A 342 20.85 2.75 7.28
N THR A 343 21.87 1.96 7.61
CA THR A 343 23.18 2.44 8.10
C THR A 343 24.30 2.25 7.08
N SER A 344 23.99 1.73 5.89
CA SER A 344 24.93 1.59 4.79
C SER A 344 24.32 1.99 3.45
N SER A 345 25.21 2.26 2.49
CA SER A 345 24.86 2.28 1.07
C SER A 345 24.34 0.92 0.60
N ALA A 346 23.62 0.93 -0.52
CA ALA A 346 23.13 -0.27 -1.18
C ALA A 346 24.29 -1.09 -1.77
N GLY A 347 24.17 -2.42 -1.70
CA GLY A 347 25.03 -3.39 -2.38
C GLY A 347 24.24 -4.53 -3.00
N GLY A 348 24.94 -5.47 -3.65
CA GLY A 348 24.36 -6.65 -4.31
C GLY A 348 24.27 -6.53 -5.83
N VAL A 349 24.08 -7.66 -6.52
CA VAL A 349 24.13 -7.74 -8.01
C VAL A 349 22.94 -7.08 -8.71
N PHE A 350 21.85 -6.83 -8.01
CA PHE A 350 20.68 -6.10 -8.51
C PHE A 350 20.63 -4.65 -8.02
N ASN A 351 21.71 -4.18 -7.38
CA ASN A 351 21.89 -2.76 -7.14
C ASN A 351 22.46 -2.10 -8.40
N TYR A 352 21.89 -0.98 -8.82
CA TYR A 352 22.27 -0.30 -10.05
C TYR A 352 22.31 1.21 -9.87
N SER A 353 23.11 1.86 -10.72
CA SER A 353 23.14 3.31 -10.84
C SER A 353 22.38 3.71 -12.10
N THR A 354 21.41 4.60 -11.95
CA THR A 354 20.57 5.06 -13.05
C THR A 354 21.26 6.16 -13.86
N LYS A 355 22.42 5.85 -14.44
CA LYS A 355 23.17 6.76 -15.31
C LYS A 355 22.88 6.42 -16.77
N ALA A 356 22.54 7.45 -17.56
CA ALA A 356 22.26 7.27 -18.99
C ALA A 356 23.44 6.62 -19.72
N GLU A 357 24.67 7.02 -19.40
CA GLU A 357 25.90 6.45 -19.98
C GLU A 357 25.96 4.93 -19.81
N SER A 358 25.75 4.44 -18.58
CA SER A 358 25.78 3.00 -18.30
C SER A 358 24.70 2.25 -19.08
N VAL A 359 23.48 2.79 -19.12
CA VAL A 359 22.37 2.20 -19.87
C VAL A 359 22.65 2.17 -21.37
N LEU A 360 23.28 3.21 -21.93
CA LEU A 360 23.59 3.31 -23.35
C LEU A 360 24.78 2.42 -23.76
N LYS A 361 25.74 2.23 -22.85
CA LYS A 361 26.91 1.37 -23.07
C LYS A 361 26.54 -0.12 -23.03
N GLU A 362 25.67 -0.51 -22.10
CA GLU A 362 25.32 -1.90 -21.79
C GLU A 362 23.80 -2.13 -21.88
N THR A 363 23.20 -1.68 -22.99
CA THR A 363 21.73 -1.61 -23.15
C THR A 363 21.00 -2.92 -22.88
N GLN A 364 21.49 -4.05 -23.40
CA GLN A 364 20.85 -5.34 -23.17
C GLN A 364 20.98 -5.80 -21.71
N GLU A 365 22.15 -5.56 -21.10
CA GLU A 365 22.38 -5.94 -19.69
C GLU A 365 21.49 -5.14 -18.75
N TYR A 366 21.30 -3.85 -19.00
CA TYR A 366 20.37 -3.01 -18.23
C TYR A 366 18.91 -3.40 -18.45
N LYS A 367 18.50 -3.74 -19.68
CA LYS A 367 17.15 -4.31 -19.93
C LYS A 367 16.90 -5.56 -19.10
N ASP A 368 17.86 -6.48 -19.12
CA ASP A 368 17.77 -7.73 -18.37
C ASP A 368 17.78 -7.47 -16.85
N LEU A 369 18.56 -6.49 -16.39
CA LEU A 369 18.64 -6.09 -14.99
C LEU A 369 17.32 -5.49 -14.50
N TYR A 370 16.74 -4.54 -15.22
CA TYR A 370 15.44 -3.95 -14.85
C TYR A 370 14.33 -4.99 -14.86
N GLU A 371 14.34 -5.93 -15.80
CA GLU A 371 13.39 -7.03 -15.80
C GLU A 371 13.56 -7.96 -14.60
N LYS A 372 14.79 -8.31 -14.24
CA LYS A 372 15.08 -9.11 -13.03
C LYS A 372 14.62 -8.40 -11.76
N CYS A 373 14.87 -7.10 -11.64
CA CYS A 373 14.40 -6.28 -10.53
C CYS A 373 12.87 -6.27 -10.46
N TYR A 374 12.19 -6.07 -11.60
CA TYR A 374 10.72 -6.15 -11.66
C TYR A 374 10.20 -7.52 -11.21
N GLN A 375 10.75 -8.63 -11.72
CA GLN A 375 10.30 -9.97 -11.37
C GLN A 375 10.51 -10.28 -9.88
N LEU A 376 11.62 -9.81 -9.32
CA LEU A 376 11.90 -9.88 -7.88
C LEU A 376 10.82 -9.12 -7.08
N ARG A 377 10.61 -7.83 -7.37
CA ARG A 377 9.65 -6.99 -6.65
C ARG A 377 8.21 -7.47 -6.82
N ARG A 378 7.83 -7.94 -8.02
CA ARG A 378 6.54 -8.60 -8.29
C ARG A 378 6.35 -9.85 -7.43
N SER A 379 7.38 -10.68 -7.31
CA SER A 379 7.34 -11.89 -6.48
C SER A 379 7.16 -11.54 -5.00
N GLU A 380 7.80 -10.46 -4.52
CA GLU A 380 7.63 -9.96 -3.16
C GLU A 380 6.21 -9.44 -2.89
N LEU A 381 5.59 -8.75 -3.85
CA LEU A 381 4.17 -8.35 -3.75
C LEU A 381 3.26 -9.57 -3.68
N HIS A 382 3.41 -10.54 -4.58
CA HIS A 382 2.63 -11.78 -4.52
C HIS A 382 2.81 -12.52 -3.19
N PHE A 383 4.06 -12.60 -2.71
CA PHE A 383 4.40 -13.27 -1.46
C PHE A 383 3.75 -12.59 -0.25
N THR A 384 3.80 -11.26 -0.21
CA THR A 384 3.21 -10.41 0.83
C THR A 384 1.69 -10.54 0.85
N ILE A 385 1.02 -10.35 -0.30
CA ILE A 385 -0.44 -10.40 -0.41
C ILE A 385 -0.98 -11.76 0.02
N ALA A 386 -0.33 -12.86 -0.40
CA ALA A 386 -0.74 -14.22 -0.06
C ALA A 386 -0.69 -14.54 1.45
N ARG A 387 -0.11 -13.65 2.27
CA ARG A 387 0.11 -13.83 3.71
C ARG A 387 -0.63 -12.80 4.56
N LEU A 388 -1.39 -11.91 3.93
CA LEU A 388 -2.20 -10.93 4.64
C LEU A 388 -3.25 -11.62 5.51
N PRO A 389 -3.66 -11.00 6.63
CA PRO A 389 -4.78 -11.48 7.42
C PRO A 389 -6.06 -11.50 6.59
N ALA A 390 -6.95 -12.45 6.85
CA ALA A 390 -8.23 -12.56 6.14
C ALA A 390 -9.08 -11.29 6.25
N TRP A 391 -8.99 -10.56 7.36
CA TRP A 391 -9.73 -9.31 7.54
C TRP A 391 -9.25 -8.19 6.61
N VAL A 392 -7.94 -8.12 6.31
CA VAL A 392 -7.39 -7.18 5.33
C VAL A 392 -7.88 -7.54 3.93
N LEU A 393 -7.80 -8.83 3.57
CA LEU A 393 -8.28 -9.30 2.27
C LEU A 393 -9.78 -9.05 2.08
N SER A 394 -10.57 -9.17 3.14
CA SER A 394 -12.02 -8.94 3.11
C SER A 394 -12.40 -7.47 3.03
N GLN A 395 -11.60 -6.58 3.62
CA GLN A 395 -11.81 -5.13 3.53
C GLN A 395 -11.29 -4.53 2.21
N GLY A 396 -10.40 -5.26 1.53
CA GLY A 396 -9.61 -4.73 0.43
C GLY A 396 -8.41 -3.93 0.93
N PHE A 397 -7.45 -3.72 0.03
CA PHE A 397 -6.22 -2.98 0.29
C PHE A 397 -5.80 -2.16 -0.92
N PHE A 398 -4.99 -1.15 -0.68
CA PHE A 398 -4.38 -0.32 -1.70
C PHE A 398 -3.00 -0.85 -2.10
N LEU A 399 -2.61 -0.63 -3.35
CA LEU A 399 -1.23 -0.75 -3.80
C LEU A 399 -0.63 0.64 -4.00
N GLY A 400 0.64 0.80 -3.68
CA GLY A 400 1.34 2.07 -3.92
C GLY A 400 2.81 1.85 -4.13
N GLY A 401 3.45 2.73 -4.87
CA GLY A 401 4.90 2.70 -4.98
C GLY A 401 5.49 3.97 -5.54
N THR A 402 6.80 4.12 -5.38
CA THR A 402 7.59 5.22 -5.95
C THR A 402 8.69 4.69 -6.85
N SER A 403 8.94 5.32 -8.00
CA SER A 403 10.06 5.00 -8.90
C SER A 403 10.10 3.51 -9.29
N GLU A 404 11.14 2.75 -8.92
CA GLU A 404 11.19 1.29 -9.13
C GLU A 404 9.96 0.53 -8.59
N GLY A 405 9.48 0.92 -7.40
CA GLY A 405 8.28 0.34 -6.82
C GLY A 405 7.02 0.76 -7.57
N ALA A 406 6.97 1.99 -8.09
CA ALA A 406 5.86 2.47 -8.91
C ALA A 406 5.78 1.72 -10.24
N MET A 407 6.92 1.48 -10.91
CA MET A 407 7.00 0.62 -12.09
C MET A 407 6.52 -0.79 -11.78
N THR A 408 6.90 -1.34 -10.63
CA THR A 408 6.44 -2.65 -10.20
C THR A 408 4.93 -2.68 -10.04
N VAL A 409 4.33 -1.70 -9.34
CA VAL A 409 2.88 -1.59 -9.12
C VAL A 409 2.12 -1.37 -10.43
N ALA A 410 2.64 -0.52 -11.33
CA ALA A 410 2.03 -0.27 -12.63
C ALA A 410 1.93 -1.54 -13.47
N ARG A 411 3.01 -2.33 -13.51
CA ARG A 411 3.11 -3.58 -14.27
C ARG A 411 2.59 -4.80 -13.52
N PHE A 412 2.09 -4.65 -12.29
CA PHE A 412 1.70 -5.79 -11.47
C PHE A 412 0.42 -6.42 -12.03
N ASP A 413 0.54 -7.67 -12.49
CA ASP A 413 -0.63 -8.48 -12.87
C ASP A 413 -1.40 -8.88 -11.60
N ASP A 414 -2.47 -8.13 -11.37
CA ASP A 414 -3.28 -8.23 -10.17
C ASP A 414 -4.68 -8.79 -10.40
N GLN A 415 -4.96 -9.28 -11.62
CA GLN A 415 -6.23 -9.91 -12.00
C GLN A 415 -6.63 -11.03 -11.04
N ARG A 416 -5.63 -11.77 -10.53
CA ARG A 416 -5.83 -12.87 -9.58
C ARG A 416 -6.36 -12.44 -8.19
N TYR A 417 -6.34 -11.15 -7.88
CA TYR A 417 -6.80 -10.61 -6.60
C TYR A 417 -8.22 -10.02 -6.70
N GLY A 418 -8.75 -9.86 -7.92
CA GLY A 418 -10.09 -9.32 -8.16
C GLY A 418 -10.31 -8.00 -7.42
N GLU A 419 -11.47 -7.90 -6.78
CA GLU A 419 -11.92 -6.71 -6.04
C GLU A 419 -11.14 -6.44 -4.74
N MET A 420 -10.18 -7.30 -4.35
CA MET A 420 -9.38 -7.05 -3.13
C MET A 420 -8.49 -5.82 -3.26
N ILE A 421 -8.15 -5.38 -4.49
CA ILE A 421 -7.36 -4.18 -4.71
C ILE A 421 -8.31 -3.04 -5.02
N ILE A 422 -8.47 -2.14 -4.05
CA ILE A 422 -9.48 -1.07 -4.10
C ILE A 422 -8.93 0.26 -4.67
N GLY A 423 -7.64 0.29 -4.98
CA GLY A 423 -6.98 1.41 -5.64
C GLY A 423 -5.47 1.21 -5.73
N ARG A 424 -4.84 1.86 -6.70
CA ARG A 424 -3.38 1.91 -6.85
C ARG A 424 -2.87 3.34 -7.04
N PHE A 425 -1.73 3.68 -6.47
CA PHE A 425 -1.01 4.91 -6.83
C PHE A 425 0.42 4.65 -7.30
N ILE A 426 0.84 5.41 -8.29
CA ILE A 426 2.09 5.28 -9.03
C ILE A 426 2.79 6.64 -8.96
N ASN A 427 3.77 6.75 -8.07
CA ASN A 427 4.47 7.98 -7.79
C ASN A 427 5.85 8.02 -8.48
N SER A 428 6.19 9.14 -9.12
CA SER A 428 7.47 9.36 -9.80
C SER A 428 7.83 8.25 -10.81
N PHE A 429 6.86 7.86 -11.64
CA PHE A 429 7.04 6.98 -12.79
C PHE A 429 6.00 7.32 -13.85
N SER A 430 6.41 7.44 -15.11
CA SER A 430 5.54 7.96 -16.17
C SER A 430 4.55 6.96 -16.77
N ILE A 431 4.70 5.64 -16.53
CA ILE A 431 3.85 4.61 -17.16
C ILE A 431 3.94 4.69 -18.70
N GLU A 432 5.18 4.77 -19.19
CA GLU A 432 5.49 4.83 -20.61
C GLU A 432 6.61 3.84 -20.95
N TYR A 433 6.77 3.54 -22.24
CA TYR A 433 7.92 2.80 -22.72
C TYR A 433 9.18 3.67 -22.63
N CYS A 434 10.02 3.44 -21.63
CA CYS A 434 11.27 4.15 -21.39
C CYS A 434 12.42 3.19 -21.08
N TYR A 435 13.59 3.75 -20.71
CA TYR A 435 14.78 2.98 -20.33
C TYR A 435 14.59 2.01 -19.15
N PHE A 436 13.46 2.10 -18.44
CA PHE A 436 13.16 1.29 -17.27
C PHE A 436 12.20 0.13 -17.59
N THR A 437 11.64 0.14 -18.80
CA THR A 437 10.67 -0.82 -19.30
C THR A 437 11.26 -1.47 -20.55
N PRO A 438 11.75 -2.72 -20.49
CA PRO A 438 12.59 -3.29 -21.55
C PRO A 438 11.86 -3.47 -22.89
N THR A 439 10.53 -3.52 -22.89
CA THR A 439 9.66 -3.61 -24.06
C THR A 439 8.50 -2.59 -23.99
N PRO A 440 7.83 -2.28 -25.12
CA PRO A 440 6.67 -1.40 -25.12
C PRO A 440 5.54 -1.84 -24.18
N GLU A 441 5.31 -3.14 -24.08
CA GLU A 441 4.27 -3.73 -23.20
C GLU A 441 4.61 -3.54 -21.72
N ALA A 442 5.90 -3.48 -21.37
CA ALA A 442 6.33 -3.15 -20.01
C ALA A 442 6.06 -1.70 -19.63
N GLY A 443 5.80 -0.82 -20.61
CA GLY A 443 5.34 0.56 -20.41
C GLY A 443 3.83 0.70 -20.23
N LEU A 444 3.09 -0.41 -20.08
CA LEU A 444 1.64 -0.43 -19.90
C LEU A 444 1.26 -0.83 -18.47
N LEU A 445 0.02 -0.53 -18.09
CA LEU A 445 -0.60 -1.10 -16.90
C LEU A 445 -0.84 -2.61 -17.12
N GLY A 446 -0.34 -3.42 -16.18
CA GLY A 446 -0.44 -4.88 -16.25
C GLY A 446 -1.66 -5.49 -15.54
N GLY A 447 -2.30 -4.73 -14.66
CA GLY A 447 -3.40 -5.19 -13.81
C GLY A 447 -4.79 -4.96 -14.38
N GLN A 448 -5.79 -5.07 -13.51
CA GLN A 448 -7.19 -4.75 -13.81
C GLN A 448 -7.37 -3.24 -14.07
N LEU A 449 -8.13 -2.90 -15.11
CA LEU A 449 -8.31 -1.54 -15.62
C LEU A 449 -9.49 -0.78 -14.96
N ASP A 450 -10.30 -1.47 -14.17
CA ASP A 450 -11.38 -0.93 -13.35
C ASP A 450 -10.86 -0.39 -11.99
N VAL A 451 -9.72 -0.90 -11.52
CA VAL A 451 -9.06 -0.44 -10.28
C VAL A 451 -8.66 1.04 -10.41
N PRO A 452 -9.16 1.92 -9.52
CA PRO A 452 -8.82 3.33 -9.55
C PRO A 452 -7.32 3.57 -9.47
N THR A 453 -6.78 4.33 -10.41
CA THR A 453 -5.33 4.53 -10.56
C THR A 453 -4.97 6.01 -10.49
N LEU A 454 -4.07 6.35 -9.58
CA LEU A 454 -3.49 7.68 -9.40
C LEU A 454 -2.03 7.69 -9.87
N ASN A 455 -1.68 8.53 -10.85
CA ASN A 455 -0.29 8.79 -11.23
C ASN A 455 0.14 10.19 -10.79
N ILE A 456 1.29 10.29 -10.14
CA ILE A 456 1.85 11.54 -9.62
C ILE A 456 3.28 11.64 -10.14
N ILE A 457 3.62 12.74 -10.82
CA ILE A 457 4.97 12.93 -11.35
C ILE A 457 5.30 14.40 -11.50
N GLY A 458 6.57 14.76 -11.26
CA GLY A 458 7.06 16.11 -11.51
C GLY A 458 7.34 16.36 -12.99
N ASN A 459 7.01 17.55 -13.51
CA ASN A 459 7.34 17.90 -14.89
C ASN A 459 8.85 18.08 -15.14
N LYS A 460 9.65 18.18 -14.07
CA LYS A 460 11.12 18.17 -14.08
C LYS A 460 11.69 16.91 -13.41
N ASP A 461 10.97 15.80 -13.44
CA ASP A 461 11.48 14.50 -13.00
C ASP A 461 12.70 14.09 -13.85
N GLN A 462 13.84 13.94 -13.19
CA GLN A 462 15.13 13.78 -13.84
C GLN A 462 15.36 12.35 -14.35
N TYR A 463 14.46 11.42 -14.04
CA TYR A 463 14.53 10.03 -14.49
C TYR A 463 13.48 9.73 -15.54
N PHE A 464 12.24 10.15 -15.31
CA PHE A 464 11.07 9.74 -16.08
C PHE A 464 10.32 10.90 -16.76
N GLY A 465 10.77 12.15 -16.58
CA GLY A 465 10.16 13.32 -17.20
C GLY A 465 10.31 13.35 -18.73
N ALA A 466 9.50 14.19 -19.39
CA ALA A 466 9.54 14.38 -20.84
C ALA A 466 10.77 15.18 -21.32
N GLU A 467 11.34 15.98 -20.43
CA GLU A 467 12.44 16.92 -20.70
C GLU A 467 13.60 16.63 -19.75
N ASP A 468 14.83 16.81 -20.23
CA ASP A 468 16.06 16.75 -19.42
C ASP A 468 16.05 15.59 -18.40
N SER A 469 15.68 14.39 -18.87
CA SER A 469 15.60 13.19 -18.04
C SER A 469 16.45 12.06 -18.63
N ILE A 470 16.80 11.08 -17.78
CA ILE A 470 17.46 9.85 -18.24
C ILE A 470 16.62 9.13 -19.30
N ALA A 471 15.29 9.03 -19.10
CA ALA A 471 14.39 8.43 -20.08
C ALA A 471 14.46 9.12 -21.45
N LYS A 472 14.43 10.46 -21.47
CA LYS A 472 14.49 11.24 -22.71
C LYS A 472 15.85 11.07 -23.40
N VAL A 473 16.95 11.17 -22.65
CA VAL A 473 18.31 10.99 -23.18
C VAL A 473 18.47 9.59 -23.79
N VAL A 474 18.02 8.55 -23.11
CA VAL A 474 18.14 7.18 -23.60
C VAL A 474 17.25 6.96 -24.83
N ALA A 475 16.02 7.48 -24.85
CA ALA A 475 15.11 7.29 -25.98
C ALA A 475 15.56 7.99 -27.27
N GLU A 476 16.23 9.14 -27.15
CA GLU A 476 16.72 9.91 -28.30
C GLU A 476 18.06 9.41 -28.84
N HIS A 477 18.84 8.72 -28.01
CA HIS A 477 20.14 8.21 -28.42
C HIS A 477 20.03 7.10 -29.50
N GLY A 478 20.93 7.11 -30.48
CA GLY A 478 20.88 6.20 -31.62
C GLY A 478 21.12 4.71 -31.31
N SER A 479 21.61 4.38 -30.11
CA SER A 479 21.71 3.00 -29.58
C SER A 479 20.73 2.72 -28.44
N GLY A 480 20.00 3.73 -27.99
CA GLY A 480 19.09 3.59 -26.86
C GLY A 480 17.72 3.05 -27.28
N TYR A 481 16.76 3.13 -26.37
CA TYR A 481 15.42 2.60 -26.54
C TYR A 481 14.41 3.35 -25.66
N GLY A 482 13.13 3.11 -25.91
CA GLY A 482 12.02 3.86 -25.34
C GLY A 482 11.23 4.57 -26.43
N ASP A 483 10.12 5.17 -26.04
CA ASP A 483 9.35 6.05 -26.90
C ASP A 483 10.10 7.37 -27.09
N LYS A 484 10.19 7.88 -28.31
CA LYS A 484 10.84 9.16 -28.59
C LYS A 484 9.94 10.34 -28.19
N ASN A 485 8.64 10.09 -28.10
CA ASN A 485 7.59 11.07 -27.83
C ASN A 485 7.08 10.95 -26.39
N LEU A 486 7.98 10.75 -25.41
CA LEU A 486 7.62 10.71 -24.00
C LEU A 486 6.85 11.97 -23.59
N THR A 487 5.70 11.80 -22.96
CA THR A 487 4.96 12.88 -22.30
C THR A 487 5.35 13.04 -20.83
N GLY A 488 6.11 12.09 -20.29
CA GLY A 488 6.59 12.11 -18.91
C GLY A 488 5.50 11.87 -17.89
N ASN A 489 4.35 11.31 -18.28
CA ASN A 489 3.21 11.01 -17.42
C ASN A 489 2.30 9.93 -18.01
N GLY A 490 1.43 9.36 -17.18
CA GLY A 490 0.63 8.18 -17.54
C GLY A 490 -0.65 8.44 -18.33
N PHE A 491 -1.01 9.70 -18.65
CA PHE A 491 -2.34 10.03 -19.16
C PHE A 491 -2.65 9.30 -20.47
N ASN A 492 -1.77 9.42 -21.47
CA ASN A 492 -1.95 8.78 -22.77
C ASN A 492 -2.05 7.25 -22.65
N THR A 493 -1.25 6.65 -21.76
CA THR A 493 -1.30 5.20 -21.52
C THR A 493 -2.63 4.79 -20.89
N MET A 494 -3.10 5.51 -19.86
CA MET A 494 -4.38 5.22 -19.21
C MET A 494 -5.57 5.34 -20.18
N VAL A 495 -5.61 6.41 -20.98
CA VAL A 495 -6.65 6.61 -21.99
C VAL A 495 -6.60 5.52 -23.06
N ARG A 496 -5.41 5.25 -23.62
CA ARG A 496 -5.24 4.23 -24.66
C ARG A 496 -5.64 2.82 -24.21
N GLN A 497 -5.37 2.48 -22.94
CA GLN A 497 -5.77 1.18 -22.39
C GLN A 497 -7.25 1.13 -22.00
N GLY A 498 -7.96 2.26 -21.95
CA GLY A 498 -9.36 2.31 -21.54
C GLY A 498 -9.53 2.12 -20.03
N LEU A 499 -8.66 2.73 -19.23
CA LEU A 499 -8.78 2.72 -17.78
C LEU A 499 -10.11 3.37 -17.36
N GLU A 500 -10.86 2.72 -16.47
CA GLU A 500 -12.18 3.21 -16.07
C GLU A 500 -12.10 4.47 -15.22
N ASN A 501 -11.21 4.47 -14.22
CA ASN A 501 -11.05 5.57 -13.25
C ASN A 501 -9.56 5.91 -13.07
N GLY A 502 -9.12 7.02 -13.68
CA GLY A 502 -7.73 7.47 -13.69
C GLY A 502 -7.57 8.93 -13.29
N LEU A 503 -6.54 9.22 -12.51
CA LEU A 503 -6.09 10.59 -12.27
C LEU A 503 -4.59 10.69 -12.51
N VAL A 504 -4.17 11.68 -13.29
CA VAL A 504 -2.77 12.04 -13.49
C VAL A 504 -2.54 13.44 -12.95
N CYS A 505 -1.60 13.58 -12.02
CA CYS A 505 -1.17 14.86 -11.47
C CYS A 505 0.27 15.14 -11.90
N VAL A 506 0.45 16.15 -12.74
CA VAL A 506 1.77 16.65 -13.16
C VAL A 506 2.12 17.88 -12.33
N LEU A 507 3.19 17.78 -11.55
CA LEU A 507 3.59 18.81 -10.59
C LEU A 507 4.55 19.80 -11.25
N GLU A 508 4.17 21.08 -11.29
CA GLU A 508 4.99 22.17 -11.80
C GLU A 508 6.25 22.29 -10.95
N ASP A 509 7.41 22.31 -11.61
CA ASP A 509 8.69 22.31 -10.93
C ASP A 509 8.93 21.09 -10.01
N GLY A 510 8.05 20.09 -10.05
CA GLY A 510 8.25 18.84 -9.34
C GLY A 510 9.47 18.10 -9.87
N VAL A 511 10.30 17.61 -8.96
CA VAL A 511 11.44 16.72 -9.24
C VAL A 511 11.05 15.26 -8.96
N HIS A 512 12.00 14.33 -9.10
CA HIS A 512 11.75 12.91 -8.80
C HIS A 512 11.26 12.63 -7.37
N SER A 513 11.61 13.52 -6.44
CA SER A 513 11.15 13.53 -5.04
C SER A 513 10.08 14.60 -4.84
N PRO A 514 8.78 14.32 -5.09
CA PRO A 514 7.74 15.33 -5.03
C PRO A 514 7.48 15.84 -3.61
N CYS A 515 7.86 15.13 -2.54
CA CYS A 515 7.69 15.64 -1.18
C CYS A 515 8.52 16.92 -0.94
N ASN A 516 9.67 17.09 -1.61
CA ASN A 516 10.47 18.31 -1.44
C ASN A 516 9.78 19.56 -2.01
N THR A 517 8.82 19.41 -2.91
CA THR A 517 8.21 20.52 -3.68
C THR A 517 6.71 20.64 -3.49
N HIS A 518 6.02 19.56 -3.10
CA HIS A 518 4.56 19.45 -3.07
C HIS A 518 4.03 18.63 -1.87
N ASP A 519 4.78 18.49 -0.77
CA ASP A 519 4.36 17.71 0.41
C ASP A 519 2.94 18.04 0.89
N ASN A 520 2.61 19.32 1.01
CA ASN A 520 1.31 19.76 1.51
C ASN A 520 0.17 19.39 0.54
N PHE A 521 0.42 19.45 -0.77
CA PHE A 521 -0.52 18.99 -1.78
C PHE A 521 -0.72 17.48 -1.71
N LEU A 522 0.36 16.70 -1.60
CA LEU A 522 0.31 15.24 -1.52
C LEU A 522 -0.56 14.76 -0.34
N ARG A 523 -0.51 15.45 0.80
CA ARG A 523 -1.34 15.16 1.98
C ARG A 523 -2.84 15.23 1.64
N GLN A 524 -3.26 16.29 0.98
CA GLN A 524 -4.67 16.47 0.60
C GLN A 524 -5.09 15.48 -0.50
N LEU A 525 -4.20 15.25 -1.46
CA LEU A 525 -4.41 14.28 -2.53
C LEU A 525 -4.61 12.87 -1.98
N PHE A 526 -3.69 12.39 -1.14
CA PHE A 526 -3.80 11.07 -0.54
C PHE A 526 -5.02 10.94 0.38
N ASN A 527 -5.31 11.95 1.20
CA ASN A 527 -6.52 11.92 2.03
C ASN A 527 -7.80 11.77 1.18
N THR A 528 -7.85 12.44 0.03
CA THR A 528 -8.98 12.31 -0.93
C THR A 528 -8.97 10.92 -1.58
N PHE A 529 -7.83 10.45 -2.08
CA PHE A 529 -7.68 9.15 -2.73
C PHE A 529 -8.09 7.99 -1.83
N PHE A 530 -7.59 7.94 -0.60
CA PHE A 530 -7.91 6.87 0.34
C PHE A 530 -9.35 6.92 0.87
N SER A 531 -10.04 8.06 0.73
CA SER A 531 -11.45 8.18 1.11
C SER A 531 -12.41 7.93 -0.05
N ARG A 532 -11.98 8.22 -1.30
CA ARG A 532 -12.84 8.29 -2.48
C ARG A 532 -12.12 7.80 -3.74
N ALA A 533 -11.43 6.66 -3.68
CA ALA A 533 -10.63 6.14 -4.78
C ALA A 533 -11.43 6.02 -6.10
N GLY A 534 -12.66 5.49 -6.06
CA GLY A 534 -13.52 5.36 -7.25
C GLY A 534 -13.95 6.69 -7.90
N SER A 535 -13.82 7.83 -7.20
CA SER A 535 -14.11 9.18 -7.72
C SER A 535 -12.85 10.03 -7.87
N ILE A 536 -11.64 9.43 -7.83
CA ILE A 536 -10.40 10.22 -7.81
C ILE A 536 -10.23 11.07 -9.08
N TRP A 537 -10.74 10.61 -10.22
CA TRP A 537 -10.73 11.35 -11.47
C TRP A 537 -11.50 12.69 -11.39
N GLU A 538 -12.43 12.84 -10.45
CA GLU A 538 -13.20 14.07 -10.19
C GLU A 538 -12.49 15.02 -9.23
N LEU A 539 -11.20 14.83 -8.90
CA LEU A 539 -10.52 15.58 -7.84
C LEU A 539 -10.75 17.10 -7.93
N HIS A 540 -10.65 17.68 -9.12
CA HIS A 540 -10.86 19.11 -9.35
C HIS A 540 -12.29 19.58 -8.99
N MET A 541 -13.30 18.73 -9.18
CA MET A 541 -14.68 19.01 -8.77
C MET A 541 -14.86 18.80 -7.26
N ILE A 542 -14.25 17.75 -6.70
CA ILE A 542 -14.28 17.48 -5.25
C ILE A 542 -13.68 18.66 -4.49
N TRP A 543 -12.60 19.24 -5.00
CA TRP A 543 -11.89 20.36 -4.38
C TRP A 543 -12.48 21.73 -4.72
N GLU A 544 -13.47 21.82 -5.62
CA GLU A 544 -14.08 23.09 -6.01
C GLU A 544 -14.78 23.80 -4.85
N ALA A 545 -15.29 23.05 -3.88
CA ALA A 545 -15.97 23.58 -2.69
C ALA A 545 -15.02 24.32 -1.73
N ASP A 546 -13.71 24.07 -1.81
CA ASP A 546 -12.69 24.69 -0.97
C ASP A 546 -11.79 25.59 -1.83
N PRO A 547 -11.85 26.94 -1.69
CA PRO A 547 -11.05 27.86 -2.48
C PRO A 547 -9.54 27.61 -2.40
N LEU A 548 -9.03 27.14 -1.26
CA LEU A 548 -7.62 26.82 -1.10
C LEU A 548 -7.27 25.60 -1.95
N LEU A 549 -8.01 24.49 -1.80
CA LEU A 549 -7.76 23.27 -2.56
C LEU A 549 -8.00 23.44 -4.06
N LYS A 550 -9.06 24.16 -4.44
CA LYS A 550 -9.35 24.51 -5.84
C LYS A 550 -8.16 25.20 -6.51
N SER A 551 -7.47 26.09 -5.78
CA SER A 551 -6.30 26.81 -6.32
C SER A 551 -5.06 25.93 -6.54
N LEU A 552 -5.02 24.73 -5.95
CA LEU A 552 -3.89 23.81 -6.07
C LEU A 552 -3.90 22.99 -7.36
N VAL A 553 -4.98 23.00 -8.14
CA VAL A 553 -5.12 22.15 -9.34
C VAL A 553 -5.69 22.92 -10.51
N GLN A 554 -5.22 22.58 -11.70
CA GLN A 554 -5.72 23.09 -12.97
C GLN A 554 -6.04 21.91 -13.87
N LEU A 555 -7.28 21.86 -14.38
CA LEU A 555 -7.67 20.83 -15.34
C LEU A 555 -6.97 21.09 -16.68
N VAL A 556 -6.17 20.13 -17.14
CA VAL A 556 -5.53 20.17 -18.46
C VAL A 556 -6.42 19.48 -19.48
N GLU A 557 -6.79 18.25 -19.18
CA GLU A 557 -7.55 17.40 -20.08
C GLU A 557 -8.39 16.41 -19.26
N ALA A 558 -9.55 16.03 -19.78
CA ALA A 558 -10.34 14.92 -19.29
C ALA A 558 -10.92 14.17 -20.48
N THR A 559 -10.98 12.85 -20.38
CA THR A 559 -11.75 12.04 -21.33
C THR A 559 -13.25 12.26 -21.13
N ASP A 560 -14.05 11.90 -22.13
CA ASP A 560 -15.50 12.01 -22.07
C ASP A 560 -16.11 11.06 -21.02
N HIS A 561 -17.43 11.09 -20.82
CA HIS A 561 -18.12 10.23 -19.85
C HIS A 561 -17.90 8.71 -20.02
N ARG A 562 -17.29 8.26 -21.13
CA ARG A 562 -16.99 6.84 -21.39
C ARG A 562 -15.63 6.41 -20.87
N GLY A 563 -14.69 7.34 -20.64
CA GLY A 563 -13.45 7.08 -19.92
C GLY A 563 -13.32 8.08 -18.78
N LYS A 564 -13.14 7.67 -17.53
CA LYS A 564 -13.03 8.62 -16.43
C LYS A 564 -11.57 8.85 -16.08
N VAL A 565 -10.82 9.41 -17.02
CA VAL A 565 -9.39 9.73 -16.87
C VAL A 565 -9.20 11.24 -16.95
N THR A 566 -8.61 11.80 -15.90
CA THR A 566 -8.36 13.25 -15.79
C THR A 566 -6.87 13.54 -15.68
N HIS A 567 -6.40 14.56 -16.39
CA HIS A 567 -5.06 15.12 -16.29
C HIS A 567 -5.13 16.49 -15.63
N LEU A 568 -4.50 16.60 -14.46
CA LEU A 568 -4.37 17.84 -13.71
C LEU A 568 -2.92 18.32 -13.73
N PHE A 569 -2.75 19.61 -13.98
CA PHE A 569 -1.53 20.33 -13.69
C PHE A 569 -1.63 20.91 -12.28
N VAL A 570 -0.58 20.71 -11.49
CA VAL A 570 -0.50 21.19 -10.11
C VAL A 570 0.51 22.33 -10.11
N PRO A 571 0.07 23.60 -9.99
CA PRO A 571 0.97 24.74 -10.03
C PRO A 571 2.01 24.68 -8.92
N LYS A 572 3.09 25.42 -9.09
CA LYS A 572 4.13 25.55 -8.08
C LYS A 572 3.52 26.01 -6.76
N MET A 573 3.86 25.30 -5.69
CA MET A 573 3.37 25.66 -4.37
C MET A 573 3.86 27.06 -3.97
N VAL A 574 2.91 27.89 -3.54
CA VAL A 574 3.16 29.28 -3.11
C VAL A 574 3.47 29.38 -1.60
N TYR A 575 3.60 28.26 -0.91
CA TYR A 575 3.91 28.20 0.53
C TYR A 575 5.04 27.23 0.83
N PRO A 576 5.80 27.45 1.93
CA PRO A 576 6.90 26.57 2.29
C PRO A 576 6.42 25.15 2.53
N GLN A 577 7.07 24.18 1.91
CA GLN A 577 6.71 22.78 2.04
C GLN A 577 7.24 22.16 3.31
N ARG A 578 8.20 22.78 4.00
CA ARG A 578 8.65 22.31 5.32
C ARG A 578 7.71 22.70 6.45
N MET A 579 6.85 23.69 6.24
CA MET A 579 5.80 24.07 7.17
C MET A 579 4.51 23.27 6.94
N THR A 580 3.79 23.01 8.01
CA THR A 580 2.43 22.45 7.96
C THR A 580 1.44 23.47 7.43
N LEU A 581 0.32 23.01 6.87
CA LEU A 581 -0.77 23.90 6.44
C LEU A 581 -1.32 24.75 7.60
N ARG A 582 -1.36 24.20 8.82
CA ARG A 582 -1.80 24.93 10.02
C ARG A 582 -0.86 26.08 10.38
N GLU A 583 0.46 25.86 10.31
CA GLU A 583 1.45 26.92 10.51
C GLU A 583 1.32 27.99 9.44
N ILE A 584 1.15 27.60 8.18
CA ILE A 584 0.93 28.52 7.06
C ILE A 584 -0.33 29.36 7.28
N GLU A 585 -1.44 28.75 7.66
CA GLU A 585 -2.70 29.44 7.99
C GLU A 585 -2.53 30.39 9.18
N THR A 586 -1.77 29.97 10.20
CA THR A 586 -1.49 30.82 11.37
C THR A 586 -0.67 32.05 10.98
N LEU A 587 0.40 31.88 10.20
CA LEU A 587 1.23 32.99 9.73
C LEU A 587 0.44 33.95 8.82
N ARG A 588 -0.47 33.42 8.00
CA ARG A 588 -1.39 34.23 7.19
C ARG A 588 -2.34 35.05 8.04
N ALA A 589 -2.94 34.44 9.06
CA ALA A 589 -3.82 35.13 9.99
C ALA A 589 -3.09 36.24 10.77
N LEU A 590 -1.78 36.07 11.00
CA LEU A 590 -0.91 37.07 11.63
C LEU A 590 -0.36 38.11 10.65
N HIS A 591 -0.69 38.02 9.36
CA HIS A 591 -0.10 38.85 8.30
C HIS A 591 1.44 38.81 8.26
N ALA A 592 2.05 37.70 8.67
CA ALA A 592 3.50 37.48 8.68
C ALA A 592 4.01 37.04 7.30
N THR A 593 3.76 37.86 6.26
CA THR A 593 4.14 37.55 4.87
C THR A 593 5.64 37.44 4.70
N ASP A 594 6.41 38.28 5.39
CA ASP A 594 7.87 38.31 5.28
C ASP A 594 8.52 37.00 5.75
N GLU A 595 7.97 36.36 6.79
CA GLU A 595 8.46 35.08 7.30
C GLU A 595 8.18 33.93 6.31
N LEU A 596 6.98 33.92 5.72
CA LEU A 596 6.61 32.97 4.67
C LEU A 596 7.49 33.13 3.43
N ASP A 597 7.72 34.37 3.00
CA ASP A 597 8.56 34.69 1.85
C ASP A 597 10.02 34.31 2.08
N ALA A 598 10.54 34.55 3.29
CA ALA A 598 11.90 34.15 3.68
C ALA A 598 12.06 32.62 3.69
N ALA A 599 11.08 31.89 4.24
CA ALA A 599 11.07 30.44 4.24
C ALA A 599 10.98 29.87 2.81
N MET A 600 10.09 30.43 1.98
CA MET A 600 9.96 30.09 0.56
C MET A 600 11.26 30.30 -0.20
N LYS A 601 11.89 31.46 -0.03
CA LYS A 601 13.16 31.78 -0.69
C LYS A 601 14.27 30.80 -0.30
N LYS A 602 14.34 30.43 0.98
CA LYS A 602 15.32 29.45 1.48
C LYS A 602 15.10 28.08 0.85
N GLU A 603 13.87 27.58 0.80
CA GLU A 603 13.54 26.32 0.14
C GLU A 603 13.84 26.35 -1.35
N GLN A 604 13.47 27.44 -2.03
CA GLN A 604 13.72 27.63 -3.45
C GLN A 604 15.22 27.60 -3.77
N THR A 605 16.07 28.22 -2.94
CA THR A 605 17.53 28.16 -3.11
C THR A 605 18.06 26.73 -2.98
N ILE A 606 17.53 25.93 -2.05
CA ILE A 606 17.92 24.52 -1.90
C ILE A 606 17.51 23.72 -3.15
N ILE A 607 16.26 23.88 -3.61
CA ILE A 607 15.74 23.19 -4.79
C ILE A 607 16.53 23.57 -6.05
N GLU A 608 16.86 24.85 -6.22
CA GLU A 608 17.67 25.34 -7.35
C GLU A 608 19.10 24.80 -7.32
N ALA A 609 19.72 24.71 -6.14
CA ALA A 609 21.04 24.10 -5.99
C ALA A 609 21.03 22.61 -6.40
N GLU A 610 20.08 21.82 -5.88
CA GLU A 610 19.90 20.41 -6.24
C GLU A 610 19.66 20.25 -7.76
N ARG A 611 18.83 21.11 -8.35
CA ARG A 611 18.58 21.13 -9.79
C ARG A 611 19.83 21.46 -10.59
N GLY A 612 20.64 22.41 -10.13
CA GLY A 612 21.91 22.77 -10.76
C GLY A 612 22.84 21.56 -10.85
N GLU A 613 23.03 20.86 -9.72
CA GLU A 613 23.86 19.65 -9.66
C GLU A 613 23.38 18.56 -10.61
N ILE A 614 22.06 18.33 -10.67
CA ILE A 614 21.49 17.30 -11.56
C ILE A 614 21.60 17.70 -13.02
N LYS A 615 21.36 18.98 -13.35
CA LYS A 615 21.53 19.48 -14.72
C LYS A 615 22.97 19.33 -15.20
N GLU A 616 23.95 19.59 -14.35
CA GLU A 616 25.36 19.35 -14.64
C GLU A 616 25.68 17.86 -14.81
N GLN A 617 25.09 16.98 -13.99
CA GLN A 617 25.22 15.52 -14.16
C GLN A 617 24.65 15.05 -15.50
N LEU A 618 23.47 15.53 -15.90
CA LEU A 618 22.84 15.18 -17.16
C LEU A 618 23.62 15.73 -18.37
N ALA A 619 24.13 16.95 -18.28
CA ALA A 619 24.98 17.54 -19.32
C ALA A 619 26.28 16.74 -19.52
N ARG A 620 26.90 16.28 -18.42
CA ARG A 620 28.05 15.35 -18.48
C ARG A 620 27.66 14.04 -19.17
N CYS A 621 26.54 13.43 -18.78
CA CYS A 621 26.05 12.20 -19.40
C CYS A 621 25.81 12.36 -20.92
N ARG A 622 25.24 13.48 -21.37
CA ARG A 622 25.05 13.77 -22.81
C ARG A 622 26.40 13.84 -23.54
N THR A 623 27.35 14.58 -22.97
CA THR A 623 28.70 14.75 -23.54
C THR A 623 29.46 13.43 -23.61
N GLU A 624 29.32 12.56 -22.59
CA GLU A 624 29.98 11.25 -22.53
C GLU A 624 29.31 10.23 -23.47
N ALA A 625 27.98 10.28 -23.60
CA ALA A 625 27.23 9.45 -24.54
C ALA A 625 27.63 9.75 -25.99
N GLU A 626 27.79 11.03 -26.36
CA GLU A 626 28.25 11.44 -27.70
C GLU A 626 29.69 10.98 -28.02
N LYS A 627 30.55 10.90 -26.99
CA LYS A 627 31.95 10.47 -27.14
C LYS A 627 32.12 8.95 -27.21
N SER A 628 31.16 8.18 -26.68
CA SER A 628 31.27 6.73 -26.64
C SER A 628 31.15 6.15 -28.06
N PRO A 629 32.20 5.49 -28.59
CA PRO A 629 32.14 4.90 -29.91
C PRO A 629 30.99 3.90 -29.97
N ARG A 630 30.19 3.97 -31.03
CA ARG A 630 29.03 3.13 -31.27
C ARG A 630 29.42 1.66 -31.12
N ALA A 631 29.10 1.07 -29.96
CA ALA A 631 29.44 -0.32 -29.70
C ALA A 631 28.78 -1.18 -30.78
N LYS A 632 29.59 -1.96 -31.52
CA LYS A 632 29.03 -2.99 -32.40
C LYS A 632 28.24 -3.93 -31.52
N ALA A 633 26.94 -4.04 -31.78
CA ALA A 633 26.06 -4.96 -31.07
C ALA A 633 26.70 -6.34 -31.10
N SER A 634 27.25 -6.78 -29.97
CA SER A 634 27.70 -8.17 -29.86
C SER A 634 26.44 -9.01 -29.75
N GLU A 635 26.31 -10.04 -30.58
CA GLU A 635 25.27 -11.05 -30.46
C GLU A 635 25.53 -11.85 -29.17
N THR A 636 25.19 -11.29 -28.02
CA THR A 636 25.10 -12.04 -26.79
C THR A 636 23.88 -12.94 -26.88
N LYS A 637 24.14 -14.25 -26.91
CA LYS A 637 23.09 -15.28 -26.87
C LYS A 637 22.21 -15.04 -25.65
N ASN A 638 20.98 -14.62 -25.90
CA ASN A 638 19.98 -14.39 -24.87
C ASN A 638 19.73 -15.71 -24.11
N PHE A 639 20.13 -15.76 -22.83
CA PHE A 639 20.18 -16.98 -22.02
C PHE A 639 18.80 -17.66 -21.85
N TYR A 640 17.70 -16.95 -22.16
CA TYR A 640 16.33 -17.44 -22.03
C TYR A 640 15.57 -17.59 -23.35
N ALA A 641 16.23 -17.58 -24.51
CA ALA A 641 15.56 -17.86 -25.79
C ALA A 641 14.88 -19.24 -25.84
N GLY A 642 15.23 -20.16 -24.93
CA GLY A 642 14.61 -21.48 -24.78
C GLY A 642 13.42 -21.58 -23.81
N ASP A 643 13.11 -20.57 -22.99
CA ASP A 643 12.19 -20.71 -21.84
C ASP A 643 10.77 -20.13 -22.06
N LYS A 644 10.45 -19.71 -23.30
CA LYS A 644 9.19 -19.01 -23.61
C LYS A 644 7.89 -19.83 -23.51
N LEU A 645 7.91 -21.10 -23.09
CA LEU A 645 6.70 -21.95 -23.08
C LEU A 645 6.46 -22.78 -21.80
N ASP A 646 7.33 -22.70 -20.78
CA ASP A 646 7.26 -23.62 -19.62
C ASP A 646 6.88 -22.94 -18.29
N SER A 647 6.81 -21.61 -18.24
CA SER A 647 6.50 -20.86 -17.00
C SER A 647 5.05 -21.03 -16.54
N ARG A 648 4.09 -21.08 -17.47
CA ARG A 648 2.67 -21.30 -17.15
C ARG A 648 2.43 -22.71 -16.62
N LYS A 649 3.05 -23.74 -17.23
CA LYS A 649 2.91 -25.13 -16.81
C LYS A 649 3.61 -25.41 -15.47
N LYS A 650 4.83 -24.91 -15.28
CA LYS A 650 5.53 -24.97 -13.98
C LYS A 650 4.79 -24.24 -12.87
N TRP A 651 4.15 -23.11 -13.19
CA TRP A 651 3.31 -22.39 -12.24
C TRP A 651 2.00 -23.12 -11.95
N GLU A 652 1.32 -23.65 -12.97
CA GLU A 652 0.11 -24.48 -12.80
C GLU A 652 0.42 -25.75 -11.99
N ASP A 653 1.57 -26.38 -12.20
CA ASP A 653 2.04 -27.54 -11.43
C ASP A 653 2.39 -27.13 -9.98
N TRP A 654 3.02 -25.97 -9.77
CA TRP A 654 3.29 -25.43 -8.44
C TRP A 654 1.99 -25.08 -7.68
N VAL A 655 1.02 -24.44 -8.35
CA VAL A 655 -0.31 -24.14 -7.82
C VAL A 655 -1.06 -25.43 -7.53
N ARG A 656 -1.03 -26.43 -8.41
CA ARG A 656 -1.71 -27.72 -8.22
C ARG A 656 -1.10 -28.49 -7.05
N LEU A 657 0.23 -28.47 -6.90
CA LEU A 657 0.95 -29.06 -5.76
C LEU A 657 0.54 -28.38 -4.44
N HIS A 658 0.51 -27.05 -4.39
CA HIS A 658 0.15 -26.32 -3.16
C HIS A 658 -1.35 -26.34 -2.86
N SER A 659 -2.21 -26.36 -3.89
CA SER A 659 -3.66 -26.53 -3.74
C SER A 659 -4.01 -27.90 -3.15
N SER A 660 -3.31 -28.94 -3.60
CA SER A 660 -3.47 -30.30 -3.07
C SER A 660 -3.00 -30.40 -1.61
N GLN A 661 -1.96 -29.66 -1.25
CA GLN A 661 -1.43 -29.62 0.11
C GLN A 661 -2.33 -28.82 1.06
N THR A 662 -2.96 -27.74 0.58
CA THR A 662 -3.97 -26.98 1.34
C THR A 662 -5.24 -27.80 1.54
N ARG A 663 -5.73 -28.52 0.52
CA ARG A 663 -6.89 -29.42 0.65
C ARG A 663 -6.61 -30.61 1.58
N ALA A 664 -5.40 -31.18 1.54
CA ALA A 664 -4.99 -32.23 2.48
C ALA A 664 -4.93 -31.72 3.94
N ASN A 665 -4.60 -30.45 4.14
CA ASN A 665 -4.57 -29.81 5.46
C ASN A 665 -5.95 -29.34 5.95
N SER A 666 -6.93 -29.16 5.06
CA SER A 666 -8.33 -28.88 5.43
C SER A 666 -9.14 -30.14 5.71
N ALA A 667 -8.66 -31.30 5.25
CA ALA A 667 -9.27 -32.61 5.49
C ALA A 667 -8.70 -33.35 6.73
N GLN A 668 -7.64 -32.81 7.36
CA GLN A 668 -7.06 -33.25 8.64
C GLN A 668 -7.41 -32.29 9.78
#